data_AF-A0A484G3A5-F1
#
_entry.id   AF-A0A484G3A5-F1
#
_cell.length_a   1.000
_cell.length_b   1.000
_cell.length_c   1.000
_cell.angle_alpha   90.00
_cell.angle_beta   90.00
_cell.angle_gamma   90.00
#
_symmetry.space_group_name_H-M   'P 1'
#
loop_
_entity.id
_entity.type
_entity.pdbx_description
1 polymer ?
#
loop_
_entity_poly.entity_id
_entity_poly.type
_entity_poly.pdbx_seq_one_letter_code
_entity_poly.pdbx_strand_id
1 'polypeptide(L)'
;MVVLAASICTRGGKAVLSRQFREMPRSRIEALLASFPKLADSGTQHTTVEQDNVRFVYQPLDELYMVLITNLQSNILQDIDSLHLFAQVVTSSCKSLDEREILKNAYELLSAFDELVTLGYRENLTISQIKTFLEMESHEERIQEIIARNKELEATEERKRKAKQLEMQRKESARAGRVGGGMPRTPVYPTYTPPTRPTTNDTYDSYEAEKNKTFNKLSAPKGKGMQLGKKSKTTDMFERVRGEMGAEVDDTPLITPTPAHVPEPAAEPRISSTLDRDAIHVVVNEAISAKLSREGALNSLAISGDLNLRISDPSLTKVKLNLTANASHGVQFRTHPNVDKNLFNSSNVIQMSNTTRGFPTNQSVGVLRWRATAQANDTSACPITFTVWINRDADKYNMTVEYELTGGDTLKDVSVIIPYSTSEPVVSSFDASYEVSGDSLEWNIGTVSDDNPSGSFEFEAETNDENDFFPMTVRFSKTSPFIDVDVIGVSLLEEDEEVTFSKEVKSHADKFLIEPFAAPQPQAVRWKPDGQFLAIGWSDGNVRLMGLENNKAAHHIRVGGDSALPPNITHIGWSRNSVGKPQVSPQETDSQPWKKLMSDELGLPGKAASSDLPRELTFLEVDSALPKISPLPTSSAGSGEDALVFTLRTGVEFLFRPFNAEDSDQIFVMVVGTSDGRLHLSIYDSFVIGDFRYTLPSSMYKPGVMQMIQHASHPEISTHSLLLKSSTGEDSTVYLVPMDLPFIPSFPINISLLASKLTTLQKLLRYVKEAQLHMQVEYKNTRELPTRFLRSVEGDLEQATKGPTDIVQALFHTVVTGHAHEPVREWLVDNLAERGHKRWDKAVTSGLENLRCLVHENLLPALERCAIILSRLRGLAQFYDSRDDIGFSVAQISRALDIVACLRMVGHKILLHVMDELELFTAFSTWMRFQIDRLAASSSASDELTEKEATMENSKVLGYIQKYLLQSPMSIFLEDVPEGDYLSNWERAESGTSMLEELTLQFAHQEEGHAYLKAFPNLGFLVECLNSRSNGIFKDIAEAQKRSVRFGQPTKIALASKIARLDSTMCSVETENGVGGLTFTAATAEGRDRELYIFRTSIQVISGISSNIDTAACALSLDEGKIVEVKFLNGDTLVLLVSKQAQASIFTIPVQSHALPYAPYREGNLPNPTPIAILLKGECVTYTLPEDPSFTPIQMDVHEAADARGEVPARVCLFGSNRSSYKVFSFDKPKHADTQPAEAAPSV
;
A
#
# COMPACT_ATOMS: atom_id res chain seq x y z
N MET A 1 -0.40 5.43 27.21
CA MET A 1 -0.37 4.34 28.20
C MET A 1 0.69 3.34 27.77
N VAL A 2 1.65 2.97 28.62
CA VAL A 2 2.68 1.95 28.30
C VAL A 2 3.10 1.20 29.58
N VAL A 3 2.95 -0.12 29.56
CA VAL A 3 3.63 -1.05 30.48
C VAL A 3 5.03 -1.33 29.92
N LEU A 4 6.07 -1.10 30.70
CA LEU A 4 7.46 -1.20 30.25
C LEU A 4 8.00 -2.62 30.45
N ALA A 5 7.72 -3.22 31.62
CA ALA A 5 8.08 -4.59 31.94
C ALA A 5 7.15 -5.22 33.00
N ALA A 6 6.99 -6.53 32.95
CA ALA A 6 6.34 -7.35 33.98
C ALA A 6 7.38 -8.29 34.62
N SER A 7 7.52 -8.26 35.95
CA SER A 7 8.62 -8.93 36.66
C SER A 7 8.17 -9.64 37.93
N ILE A 8 8.56 -10.90 38.08
CA ILE A 8 8.49 -11.65 39.34
C ILE A 8 9.85 -11.49 40.05
N CYS A 9 9.85 -10.99 41.28
CA CYS A 9 11.06 -10.81 42.08
C CYS A 9 10.90 -11.35 43.51
N THR A 10 12.01 -11.66 44.17
CA THR A 10 12.00 -12.02 45.59
C THR A 10 11.75 -10.78 46.47
N ARG A 11 11.39 -10.97 47.74
CA ARG A 11 11.35 -9.89 48.75
C ARG A 11 12.68 -9.12 48.92
N GLY A 12 13.79 -9.63 48.37
CA GLY A 12 15.09 -8.95 48.31
C GLY A 12 15.37 -8.18 47.01
N GLY A 13 14.40 -8.04 46.10
CA GLY A 13 14.55 -7.28 44.85
C GLY A 13 15.29 -8.01 43.73
N LYS A 14 15.67 -9.28 43.96
CA LYS A 14 16.27 -10.13 42.93
C LYS A 14 15.19 -10.56 41.95
N ALA A 15 15.34 -10.22 40.67
CA ALA A 15 14.50 -10.75 39.61
C ALA A 15 14.62 -12.28 39.51
N VAL A 16 13.48 -12.96 39.42
CA VAL A 16 13.37 -14.40 39.13
C VAL A 16 12.98 -14.60 37.66
N LEU A 17 11.99 -13.84 37.20
CA LEU A 17 11.55 -13.78 35.80
C LEU A 17 11.19 -12.33 35.48
N SER A 18 11.53 -11.83 34.28
CA SER A 18 11.18 -10.47 33.86
C SER A 18 11.01 -10.43 32.35
N ARG A 19 9.83 -10.01 31.88
CA ARG A 19 9.53 -9.73 30.47
C ARG A 19 9.52 -8.23 30.24
N GLN A 20 10.24 -7.79 29.22
CA GLN A 20 10.27 -6.41 28.74
C GLN A 20 9.36 -6.30 27.51
N PHE A 21 8.46 -5.32 27.50
CA PHE A 21 7.57 -5.01 26.36
C PHE A 21 8.02 -3.79 25.56
N ARG A 22 9.03 -3.08 26.08
CA ARG A 22 9.80 -2.02 25.43
C ARG A 22 11.28 -2.21 25.70
N GLU A 23 12.12 -1.77 24.79
CA GLU A 23 13.57 -1.90 24.92
C GLU A 23 14.07 -1.15 26.14
N MET A 24 14.71 -1.89 27.05
CA MET A 24 15.37 -1.35 28.24
C MET A 24 16.61 -2.18 28.52
N PRO A 25 17.78 -1.55 28.75
CA PRO A 25 19.00 -2.30 29.05
C PRO A 25 18.86 -3.04 30.38
N ARG A 26 19.27 -4.31 30.40
CA ARG A 26 19.16 -5.22 31.55
C ARG A 26 19.61 -4.60 32.88
N SER A 27 20.71 -3.86 32.87
CA SER A 27 21.26 -3.16 34.03
C SER A 27 20.29 -2.16 34.66
N ARG A 28 19.45 -1.48 33.86
CA ARG A 28 18.43 -0.55 34.35
C ARG A 28 17.29 -1.30 35.07
N ILE A 29 16.89 -2.45 34.56
CA ILE A 29 15.84 -3.28 35.17
C ILE A 29 16.33 -3.92 36.47
N GLU A 30 17.55 -4.47 36.47
CA GLU A 30 18.17 -5.01 37.69
C GLU A 30 18.37 -3.92 38.76
N ALA A 31 18.68 -2.68 38.37
CA ALA A 31 18.75 -1.54 39.30
C ALA A 31 17.37 -1.14 39.87
N LEU A 32 16.33 -1.04 39.03
CA LEU A 32 14.96 -0.69 39.44
C LEU A 32 14.34 -1.75 40.36
N LEU A 33 14.55 -3.04 40.07
CA LEU A 33 14.07 -4.12 40.94
C LEU A 33 14.89 -4.21 42.25
N ALA A 34 16.16 -3.77 42.27
CA ALA A 34 16.97 -3.69 43.47
C ALA A 34 16.66 -2.45 44.36
N SER A 35 16.03 -1.39 43.84
CA SER A 35 15.53 -0.28 44.66
C SER A 35 14.15 -0.59 45.26
N PHE A 36 13.27 -1.24 44.50
CA PHE A 36 11.87 -1.55 44.87
C PHE A 36 11.65 -2.03 46.33
N PRO A 37 12.39 -2.98 46.93
CA PRO A 37 12.16 -3.44 48.31
C PRO A 37 12.45 -2.40 49.40
N LYS A 38 13.11 -1.29 49.07
CA LYS A 38 13.33 -0.15 49.99
C LYS A 38 12.19 0.88 49.92
N LEU A 39 11.28 0.70 48.97
CA LEU A 39 10.20 1.63 48.63
C LEU A 39 8.83 1.01 48.92
N ALA A 40 8.68 -0.30 48.76
CA ALA A 40 7.50 -1.07 49.16
C ALA A 40 7.46 -1.26 50.70
N ASP A 41 6.92 -0.29 51.43
CA ASP A 41 6.77 -0.37 52.89
C ASP A 41 5.70 -1.41 53.29
N SER A 42 6.13 -2.43 54.03
CA SER A 42 5.34 -3.61 54.41
C SER A 42 4.21 -3.35 55.39
N GLY A 43 4.13 -2.13 55.96
CA GLY A 43 2.99 -1.67 56.76
C GLY A 43 1.86 -1.00 55.98
N THR A 44 2.01 -0.74 54.67
CA THR A 44 1.07 0.08 53.89
C THR A 44 0.14 -0.74 52.99
N GLN A 45 -1.08 -0.24 52.76
CA GLN A 45 -2.07 -0.88 51.86
C GLN A 45 -1.95 -0.41 50.40
N HIS A 46 -0.91 0.36 50.06
CA HIS A 46 -0.73 0.91 48.71
C HIS A 46 -0.04 -0.12 47.80
N THR A 47 -0.72 -0.57 46.75
CA THR A 47 -0.18 -1.48 45.72
C THR A 47 0.69 -0.76 44.68
N THR A 48 1.05 0.51 44.91
CA THR A 48 1.75 1.37 43.96
C THR A 48 2.77 2.27 44.64
N VAL A 49 3.99 2.34 44.11
CA VAL A 49 5.02 3.32 44.51
C VAL A 49 5.69 3.90 43.28
N GLU A 50 6.04 5.18 43.32
CA GLU A 50 6.65 5.92 42.21
C GLU A 50 8.11 6.26 42.53
N GLN A 51 9.00 6.12 41.54
CA GLN A 51 10.41 6.51 41.64
C GLN A 51 10.87 7.12 40.30
N ASP A 52 11.52 8.28 40.38
CA ASP A 52 12.07 9.01 39.23
C ASP A 52 11.00 9.23 38.13
N ASN A 53 11.07 8.49 37.02
CA ASN A 53 10.13 8.58 35.89
C ASN A 53 9.27 7.32 35.70
N VAL A 54 9.20 6.41 36.70
CA VAL A 54 8.43 5.15 36.62
C VAL A 54 7.55 4.90 37.84
N ARG A 55 6.42 4.23 37.62
CA ARG A 55 5.52 3.72 38.65
C ARG A 55 5.68 2.20 38.73
N PHE A 56 5.93 1.69 39.93
CA PHE A 56 5.84 0.27 40.25
C PHE A 56 4.43 -0.02 40.74
N VAL A 57 3.74 -0.96 40.09
CA VAL A 57 2.43 -1.50 40.52
C VAL A 57 2.68 -2.94 40.95
N TYR A 58 2.42 -3.32 42.20
CA TYR A 58 2.86 -4.60 42.75
C TYR A 58 1.85 -5.31 43.66
N GLN A 59 1.92 -6.65 43.65
CA GLN A 59 1.11 -7.54 44.46
C GLN A 59 1.98 -8.67 45.06
N PRO A 60 1.84 -9.00 46.35
CA PRO A 60 2.52 -10.15 46.94
C PRO A 60 1.98 -11.49 46.40
N LEU A 61 2.90 -12.39 46.08
CA LEU A 61 2.68 -13.78 45.68
C LEU A 61 3.53 -14.66 46.62
N ASP A 62 3.01 -14.85 47.83
CA ASP A 62 3.64 -15.57 48.94
C ASP A 62 5.07 -15.06 49.27
N GLU A 63 6.14 -15.83 49.05
CA GLU A 63 7.53 -15.38 49.29
C GLU A 63 8.07 -14.41 48.20
N LEU A 64 7.29 -14.14 47.16
CA LEU A 64 7.65 -13.31 46.01
C LEU A 64 6.73 -12.10 45.83
N TYR A 65 7.09 -11.20 44.92
CA TYR A 65 6.26 -10.12 44.41
C TYR A 65 6.12 -10.23 42.89
N MET A 66 4.93 -9.98 42.36
CA MET A 66 4.76 -9.58 40.96
C MET A 66 4.73 -8.06 40.90
N VAL A 67 5.50 -7.49 39.96
CA VAL A 67 5.73 -6.06 39.82
C VAL A 67 5.62 -5.69 38.35
N LEU A 68 4.68 -4.81 38.01
CA LEU A 68 4.65 -4.10 36.74
C LEU A 68 5.41 -2.79 36.87
N ILE A 69 6.28 -2.50 35.89
CA ILE A 69 6.96 -1.22 35.76
C ILE A 69 6.25 -0.45 34.65
N THR A 70 5.67 0.71 34.97
CA THR A 70 4.88 1.54 34.06
C THR A 70 5.40 2.98 34.02
N ASN A 71 5.03 3.74 33.00
CA ASN A 71 5.28 5.19 32.94
C ASN A 71 4.26 5.93 33.83
N LEU A 72 4.64 7.01 34.51
CA LEU A 72 3.75 7.84 35.35
C LEU A 72 2.45 8.28 34.64
N GLN A 73 2.50 8.41 33.31
CA GLN A 73 1.35 8.74 32.43
C GLN A 73 0.44 7.53 32.07
N SER A 74 0.62 6.37 32.69
CA SER A 74 -0.25 5.20 32.50
C SER A 74 -1.55 5.30 33.32
N ASN A 75 -2.60 4.59 32.88
CA ASN A 75 -3.87 4.53 33.58
C ASN A 75 -3.76 3.54 34.76
N ILE A 76 -3.48 4.08 35.95
CA ILE A 76 -3.22 3.32 37.18
C ILE A 76 -4.29 2.25 37.49
N LEU A 77 -5.56 2.49 37.20
CA LEU A 77 -6.64 1.51 37.41
C LEU A 77 -6.46 0.31 36.47
N GLN A 78 -6.26 0.58 35.18
CA GLN A 78 -6.05 -0.44 34.16
C GLN A 78 -4.72 -1.18 34.35
N ASP A 79 -3.70 -0.55 34.92
CA ASP A 79 -2.44 -1.21 35.30
C ASP A 79 -2.63 -2.16 36.50
N ILE A 80 -3.44 -1.77 37.50
CA ILE A 80 -3.83 -2.63 38.63
C ILE A 80 -4.65 -3.84 38.15
N ASP A 81 -5.64 -3.60 37.29
CA ASP A 81 -6.42 -4.67 36.64
C ASP A 81 -5.55 -5.58 35.75
N SER A 82 -4.40 -5.09 35.29
CA SER A 82 -3.42 -5.89 34.53
C SER A 82 -2.60 -6.74 35.48
N LEU A 83 -2.05 -6.15 36.54
CA LEU A 83 -1.31 -6.84 37.59
C LEU A 83 -2.10 -8.00 38.21
N HIS A 84 -3.39 -7.81 38.49
CA HIS A 84 -4.26 -8.87 38.99
C HIS A 84 -4.38 -10.04 38.00
N LEU A 85 -4.54 -9.75 36.71
CA LEU A 85 -4.64 -10.76 35.66
C LEU A 85 -3.30 -11.50 35.46
N PHE A 86 -2.17 -10.78 35.49
CA PHE A 86 -0.82 -11.35 35.53
C PHE A 86 -0.62 -12.30 36.74
N ALA A 87 -0.99 -11.85 37.95
CA ALA A 87 -0.88 -12.65 39.17
C ALA A 87 -1.78 -13.90 39.14
N GLN A 88 -2.98 -13.78 38.56
CA GLN A 88 -3.91 -14.90 38.41
C GLN A 88 -3.42 -15.92 37.37
N VAL A 89 -2.81 -15.47 36.27
CA VAL A 89 -2.11 -16.36 35.31
C VAL A 89 -0.99 -17.12 36.01
N VAL A 90 -0.07 -16.44 36.71
CA VAL A 90 1.03 -17.08 37.46
C VAL A 90 0.49 -18.12 38.46
N THR A 91 -0.55 -17.78 39.22
CA THR A 91 -1.19 -18.67 40.19
C THR A 91 -1.92 -19.85 39.54
N SER A 92 -2.33 -19.72 38.26
CA SER A 92 -3.00 -20.80 37.52
C SER A 92 -2.04 -21.76 36.82
N SER A 93 -0.84 -21.31 36.46
CA SER A 93 0.18 -22.11 35.76
C SER A 93 1.21 -22.74 36.72
N CYS A 94 1.52 -22.12 37.86
CA CYS A 94 2.45 -22.65 38.85
C CYS A 94 1.72 -23.36 40.00
N LYS A 95 2.16 -24.59 40.33
CA LYS A 95 1.54 -25.41 41.40
C LYS A 95 1.98 -25.00 42.82
N SER A 96 3.11 -24.32 42.92
CA SER A 96 3.58 -23.60 44.11
C SER A 96 4.32 -22.34 43.65
N LEU A 97 4.37 -21.31 44.49
CA LEU A 97 4.94 -19.99 44.16
C LEU A 97 6.44 -19.91 44.50
N ASP A 98 7.15 -21.02 44.31
CA ASP A 98 8.60 -21.13 44.55
C ASP A 98 9.41 -20.61 43.36
N GLU A 99 10.59 -20.02 43.63
CA GLU A 99 11.58 -19.63 42.60
C GLU A 99 11.88 -20.78 41.60
N ARG A 100 11.83 -22.04 42.07
CA ARG A 100 12.11 -23.22 41.23
C ARG A 100 10.98 -23.60 40.27
N GLU A 101 9.72 -23.46 40.68
CA GLU A 101 8.57 -23.85 39.84
C GLU A 101 8.27 -22.75 38.81
N ILE A 102 8.50 -21.48 39.16
CA ILE A 102 8.40 -20.35 38.25
C ILE A 102 9.50 -20.38 37.17
N LEU A 103 10.74 -20.74 37.54
CA LEU A 103 11.81 -20.96 36.55
C LEU A 103 11.56 -22.19 35.66
N LYS A 104 10.85 -23.21 36.16
CA LYS A 104 10.48 -24.41 35.40
C LYS A 104 9.40 -24.13 34.35
N ASN A 105 8.40 -23.32 34.71
CA ASN A 105 7.28 -22.97 33.83
C ASN A 105 7.53 -21.62 33.11
N ALA A 106 8.78 -21.13 33.09
CA ALA A 106 9.11 -19.78 32.64
C ALA A 106 8.68 -19.48 31.18
N TYR A 107 8.80 -20.44 30.26
CA TYR A 107 8.37 -20.25 28.87
C TYR A 107 6.84 -20.13 28.73
N GLU A 108 6.07 -20.92 29.47
CA GLU A 108 4.60 -20.83 29.52
C GLU A 108 4.18 -19.45 30.08
N LEU A 109 4.84 -19.00 31.15
CA LEU A 109 4.59 -17.70 31.75
C LEU A 109 4.98 -16.54 30.81
N LEU A 110 6.13 -16.61 30.13
CA LEU A 110 6.55 -15.58 29.17
C LEU A 110 5.60 -15.49 27.97
N SER A 111 5.16 -16.64 27.43
CA SER A 111 4.14 -16.68 26.37
C SER A 111 2.84 -16.03 26.85
N ALA A 112 2.36 -16.41 28.04
CA ALA A 112 1.15 -15.84 28.63
C ALA A 112 1.28 -14.33 28.92
N PHE A 113 2.49 -13.85 29.19
CA PHE A 113 2.77 -12.43 29.44
C PHE A 113 2.73 -11.60 28.15
N ASP A 114 3.10 -12.18 27.01
CA ASP A 114 3.05 -11.53 25.70
C ASP A 114 1.62 -11.45 25.16
N GLU A 115 0.82 -12.52 25.34
CA GLU A 115 -0.63 -12.50 25.08
C GLU A 115 -1.37 -11.44 25.94
N LEU A 116 -0.89 -11.19 27.17
CA LEU A 116 -1.46 -10.17 28.05
C LEU A 116 -1.10 -8.73 27.66
N VAL A 117 0.12 -8.50 27.16
CA VAL A 117 0.65 -7.17 26.86
C VAL A 117 1.48 -7.17 25.58
N THR A 118 0.87 -6.72 24.48
CA THR A 118 1.56 -6.56 23.19
C THR A 118 2.16 -5.14 23.08
N LEU A 119 3.47 -5.04 22.83
CA LEU A 119 4.22 -3.78 22.66
C LEU A 119 4.02 -2.74 23.79
N GLY A 120 3.66 -3.20 24.99
CA GLY A 120 3.40 -2.37 26.17
C GLY A 120 1.96 -1.86 26.31
N TYR A 121 1.04 -2.28 25.43
CA TYR A 121 -0.41 -2.08 25.57
C TYR A 121 -1.05 -3.36 26.12
N ARG A 122 -2.02 -3.22 27.03
CA ARG A 122 -2.70 -4.37 27.65
C ARG A 122 -3.89 -4.82 26.81
N GLU A 123 -3.93 -6.11 26.49
CA GLU A 123 -5.05 -6.74 25.80
C GLU A 123 -6.23 -7.06 26.73
N ASN A 124 -7.43 -7.09 26.17
CA ASN A 124 -8.68 -7.31 26.91
C ASN A 124 -9.11 -8.78 26.89
N LEU A 125 -8.19 -9.68 27.27
CA LEU A 125 -8.41 -11.12 27.28
C LEU A 125 -8.94 -11.64 28.63
N THR A 126 -9.76 -12.69 28.55
CA THR A 126 -10.13 -13.52 29.71
C THR A 126 -9.15 -14.68 29.91
N ILE A 127 -9.06 -15.21 31.13
CA ILE A 127 -8.20 -16.36 31.47
C ILE A 127 -8.56 -17.61 30.67
N SER A 128 -9.82 -17.76 30.23
CA SER A 128 -10.21 -18.87 29.36
C SER A 128 -9.57 -18.74 27.97
N GLN A 129 -9.58 -17.53 27.38
CA GLN A 129 -8.95 -17.27 26.08
C GLN A 129 -7.42 -17.43 26.16
N ILE A 130 -6.79 -16.87 27.20
CA ILE A 130 -5.35 -17.02 27.43
C ILE A 130 -4.96 -18.49 27.53
N LYS A 131 -5.77 -19.33 28.21
CA LYS A 131 -5.55 -20.78 28.24
C LYS A 131 -5.70 -21.43 26.87
N THR A 132 -6.75 -21.13 26.12
CA THR A 132 -6.92 -21.65 24.75
C THR A 132 -5.76 -21.26 23.82
N PHE A 133 -5.19 -20.05 23.98
CA PHE A 133 -4.01 -19.62 23.21
C PHE A 133 -2.74 -20.38 23.64
N LEU A 134 -2.53 -20.56 24.95
CA LEU A 134 -1.40 -21.33 25.51
C LEU A 134 -1.48 -22.84 25.23
N GLU A 135 -2.69 -23.40 25.17
CA GLU A 135 -2.93 -24.82 24.89
C GLU A 135 -2.63 -25.18 23.42
N MET A 136 -2.59 -24.17 22.53
CA MET A 136 -2.29 -24.29 21.10
C MET A 136 -3.13 -25.34 20.33
N GLU A 137 -4.28 -25.77 20.89
CA GLU A 137 -5.19 -26.71 20.22
C GLU A 137 -5.82 -26.04 18.99
N SER A 138 -5.28 -26.35 17.80
CA SER A 138 -5.94 -26.01 16.55
C SER A 138 -7.22 -26.82 16.40
N HIS A 139 -8.36 -26.15 16.58
CA HIS A 139 -9.67 -26.74 16.32
C HIS A 139 -9.80 -27.23 14.87
N GLU A 140 -9.11 -26.59 13.92
CA GLU A 140 -9.03 -27.04 12.53
C GLU A 140 -8.22 -28.33 12.39
N GLU A 141 -7.07 -28.47 13.07
CA GLU A 141 -6.26 -29.69 13.08
C GLU A 141 -7.03 -30.88 13.66
N ARG A 142 -7.75 -30.66 14.78
CA ARG A 142 -8.60 -31.67 15.42
C ARG A 142 -9.74 -32.13 14.50
N ILE A 143 -10.31 -31.22 13.70
CA ILE A 143 -11.28 -31.56 12.65
C ILE A 143 -10.61 -32.29 11.49
N GLN A 144 -9.41 -31.88 11.07
CA GLN A 144 -8.61 -32.54 10.03
C GLN A 144 -8.26 -33.98 10.41
N GLU A 145 -7.88 -34.23 11.66
CA GLU A 145 -7.56 -35.56 12.19
C GLU A 145 -8.80 -36.49 12.18
N ILE A 146 -9.97 -35.96 12.55
CA ILE A 146 -11.26 -36.67 12.46
C ILE A 146 -11.62 -36.96 10.99
N ILE A 147 -11.43 -36.00 10.08
CA ILE A 147 -11.68 -36.18 8.64
C ILE A 147 -10.70 -37.20 8.04
N ALA A 148 -9.42 -37.17 8.42
CA ALA A 148 -8.41 -38.12 7.97
C ALA A 148 -8.73 -39.54 8.46
N ARG A 149 -9.03 -39.71 9.76
CA ARG A 149 -9.43 -40.98 10.36
C ARG A 149 -10.73 -41.54 9.75
N ASN A 150 -11.70 -40.67 9.43
CA ASN A 150 -12.91 -41.08 8.70
C ASN A 150 -12.61 -41.49 7.25
N LYS A 151 -11.78 -40.72 6.52
CA LYS A 151 -11.33 -41.08 5.15
C LYS A 151 -10.53 -42.38 5.13
N GLU A 152 -9.74 -42.68 6.16
CA GLU A 152 -9.03 -43.97 6.26
C GLU A 152 -9.98 -45.13 6.57
N LEU A 153 -10.96 -44.93 7.47
CA LEU A 153 -12.00 -45.93 7.72
C LEU A 153 -12.82 -46.21 6.45
N GLU A 154 -13.22 -45.17 5.71
CA GLU A 154 -13.90 -45.30 4.42
C GLU A 154 -13.01 -45.96 3.36
N ALA A 155 -11.74 -45.56 3.22
CA ALA A 155 -10.81 -46.17 2.29
C ALA A 155 -10.50 -47.64 2.64
N THR A 156 -10.46 -48.02 3.92
CA THR A 156 -10.27 -49.42 4.32
C THR A 156 -11.54 -50.27 4.19
N GLU A 157 -12.73 -49.69 4.38
CA GLU A 157 -14.02 -50.27 3.97
C GLU A 157 -14.07 -50.51 2.46
N GLU A 158 -13.75 -49.49 1.65
CA GLU A 158 -13.66 -49.57 0.19
C GLU A 158 -12.66 -50.65 -0.26
N ARG A 159 -11.44 -50.65 0.28
CA ARG A 159 -10.43 -51.69 0.01
C ARG A 159 -10.99 -53.08 0.34
N LYS A 160 -11.69 -53.26 1.46
CA LYS A 160 -12.34 -54.55 1.84
C LYS A 160 -13.48 -54.93 0.88
N ARG A 161 -14.29 -53.97 0.40
CA ARG A 161 -15.37 -54.19 -0.57
C ARG A 161 -14.79 -54.58 -1.95
N LYS A 162 -13.83 -53.82 -2.46
CA LYS A 162 -13.14 -54.04 -3.74
C LYS A 162 -12.32 -55.35 -3.72
N ALA A 163 -11.64 -55.67 -2.62
CA ALA A 163 -10.95 -56.96 -2.45
C ALA A 163 -11.92 -58.16 -2.48
N LYS A 164 -13.07 -58.07 -1.80
CA LYS A 164 -14.10 -59.13 -1.85
C LYS A 164 -14.67 -59.32 -3.26
N GLN A 165 -14.90 -58.23 -4.01
CA GLN A 165 -15.34 -58.30 -5.41
C GLN A 165 -14.27 -58.97 -6.29
N LEU A 166 -12.99 -58.60 -6.16
CA LEU A 166 -11.89 -59.22 -6.90
C LEU A 166 -11.67 -60.70 -6.54
N GLU A 167 -11.84 -61.09 -5.26
CA GLU A 167 -11.81 -62.50 -4.87
C GLU A 167 -12.97 -63.28 -5.47
N MET A 168 -14.20 -62.73 -5.41
CA MET A 168 -15.40 -63.34 -5.99
C MET A 168 -15.26 -63.55 -7.49
N GLN A 169 -14.79 -62.53 -8.22
CA GLN A 169 -14.54 -62.58 -9.66
C GLN A 169 -13.45 -63.61 -10.03
N ARG A 170 -12.35 -63.69 -9.25
CA ARG A 170 -11.33 -64.76 -9.40
C ARG A 170 -11.91 -66.16 -9.14
N LYS A 171 -12.82 -66.29 -8.18
CA LYS A 171 -13.46 -67.55 -7.79
C LYS A 171 -14.48 -68.04 -8.83
N GLU A 172 -15.07 -67.11 -9.57
CA GLU A 172 -15.92 -67.40 -10.73
C GLU A 172 -15.10 -67.75 -11.98
N SER A 173 -14.04 -66.99 -12.29
CA SER A 173 -13.14 -67.34 -13.41
C SER A 173 -12.48 -68.71 -13.23
N ALA A 174 -12.11 -69.07 -12.00
CA ALA A 174 -11.61 -70.40 -11.64
C ALA A 174 -12.65 -71.53 -11.73
N ARG A 175 -13.96 -71.21 -11.78
CA ARG A 175 -15.04 -72.18 -12.01
C ARG A 175 -15.36 -72.35 -13.50
N ALA A 176 -15.24 -71.29 -14.30
CA ALA A 176 -15.51 -71.34 -15.74
C ALA A 176 -14.51 -72.23 -16.52
N GLY A 177 -13.24 -72.24 -16.14
CA GLY A 177 -12.17 -72.94 -16.87
C GLY A 177 -12.07 -74.46 -16.68
N ARG A 178 -13.17 -75.17 -16.34
CA ARG A 178 -13.08 -76.59 -15.88
C ARG A 178 -14.05 -77.59 -16.53
N VAL A 179 -14.34 -77.44 -17.82
CA VAL A 179 -14.97 -78.47 -18.65
C VAL A 179 -14.18 -78.65 -19.95
N GLY A 180 -13.66 -79.85 -20.20
CA GLY A 180 -12.81 -80.19 -21.36
C GLY A 180 -11.51 -80.88 -20.91
N GLY A 181 -11.47 -82.22 -21.02
CA GLY A 181 -10.36 -83.03 -20.52
C GLY A 181 -9.35 -83.44 -21.61
N GLY A 182 -8.06 -83.50 -21.25
CA GLY A 182 -7.00 -84.02 -22.11
C GLY A 182 -5.64 -84.13 -21.40
N MET A 183 -5.19 -85.36 -21.15
CA MET A 183 -3.80 -85.68 -20.78
C MET A 183 -2.98 -85.98 -22.07
N PRO A 184 -1.64 -86.16 -22.00
CA PRO A 184 -0.66 -85.27 -21.37
C PRO A 184 0.59 -85.06 -22.27
N ARG A 185 1.39 -84.01 -22.04
CA ARG A 185 2.84 -84.03 -22.37
C ARG A 185 3.62 -82.89 -21.73
N THR A 186 4.87 -83.18 -21.36
CA THR A 186 5.88 -82.18 -20.95
C THR A 186 6.79 -81.81 -22.12
N PRO A 187 7.08 -80.52 -22.28
CA PRO A 187 8.35 -80.05 -22.83
C PRO A 187 9.12 -79.19 -21.80
N VAL A 188 10.35 -78.80 -22.14
CA VAL A 188 11.39 -78.42 -21.18
C VAL A 188 11.91 -76.99 -21.43
N TYR A 189 12.03 -76.20 -20.35
CA TYR A 189 12.74 -74.89 -20.25
C TYR A 189 12.16 -73.71 -21.08
N PRO A 190 12.47 -72.42 -20.76
CA PRO A 190 13.54 -71.90 -19.89
C PRO A 190 13.10 -71.29 -18.54
N THR A 191 14.09 -71.11 -17.66
CA THR A 191 13.99 -70.31 -16.42
C THR A 191 13.88 -68.83 -16.77
N TYR A 192 12.77 -68.19 -16.38
CA TYR A 192 12.66 -66.72 -16.37
C TYR A 192 12.83 -66.21 -14.94
N THR A 193 13.95 -65.56 -14.65
CA THR A 193 14.16 -64.79 -13.42
C THR A 193 13.42 -63.45 -13.54
N PRO A 194 12.39 -63.18 -12.73
CA PRO A 194 11.77 -61.87 -12.70
C PRO A 194 12.75 -60.83 -12.14
N PRO A 195 12.87 -59.63 -12.73
CA PRO A 195 13.81 -58.62 -12.26
C PRO A 195 13.42 -58.09 -10.88
N THR A 196 14.41 -57.95 -9.99
CA THR A 196 14.28 -57.25 -8.72
C THR A 196 13.98 -55.78 -8.96
N ARG A 197 12.79 -55.31 -8.56
CA ARG A 197 12.42 -53.90 -8.57
C ARG A 197 12.95 -53.25 -7.28
N PRO A 198 13.67 -52.11 -7.34
CA PRO A 198 14.22 -51.47 -6.16
C PRO A 198 13.11 -50.96 -5.22
N THR A 199 13.38 -50.97 -3.93
CA THR A 199 12.51 -50.46 -2.87
C THR A 199 12.60 -48.94 -2.79
N THR A 200 11.46 -48.26 -2.97
CA THR A 200 11.30 -46.85 -2.59
C THR A 200 11.14 -46.76 -1.07
N ASN A 201 11.97 -45.95 -0.41
CA ASN A 201 11.85 -45.70 1.03
C ASN A 201 10.85 -44.57 1.28
N ASP A 202 9.59 -44.91 1.52
CA ASP A 202 8.60 -43.98 2.06
C ASP A 202 9.03 -43.54 3.47
N THR A 203 9.71 -42.39 3.56
CA THR A 203 10.34 -41.89 4.79
C THR A 203 9.48 -40.80 5.41
N TYR A 204 8.26 -41.15 5.82
CA TYR A 204 7.31 -40.23 6.44
C TYR A 204 6.42 -40.91 7.50
N ASP A 205 7.04 -41.40 8.58
CA ASP A 205 6.45 -41.33 9.94
C ASP A 205 7.51 -41.61 11.01
N SER A 206 8.05 -40.57 11.64
CA SER A 206 9.09 -40.70 12.68
C SER A 206 9.01 -39.61 13.76
N TYR A 207 7.80 -39.27 14.19
CA TYR A 207 7.57 -38.28 15.26
C TYR A 207 6.75 -38.82 16.45
N GLU A 208 5.77 -39.70 16.19
CA GLU A 208 4.92 -40.34 17.23
C GLU A 208 5.70 -41.28 18.18
N ALA A 209 6.84 -41.83 17.75
CA ALA A 209 7.46 -42.99 18.40
C ALA A 209 8.25 -42.71 19.70
N GLU A 210 8.78 -41.50 19.91
CA GLU A 210 9.73 -41.24 21.02
C GLU A 210 9.07 -40.80 22.34
N LYS A 211 7.79 -40.40 22.34
CA LYS A 211 7.13 -39.80 23.52
C LYS A 211 6.92 -40.76 24.71
N ASN A 212 7.24 -42.05 24.56
CA ASN A 212 6.97 -43.11 25.53
C ASN A 212 8.22 -43.90 25.99
N LYS A 213 9.14 -43.26 26.72
CA LYS A 213 10.02 -43.93 27.73
C LYS A 213 10.61 -42.96 28.75
N THR A 214 10.08 -43.00 29.97
CA THR A 214 10.56 -42.20 31.10
C THR A 214 11.92 -42.68 31.61
N PHE A 215 12.90 -41.79 31.75
CA PHE A 215 14.24 -42.12 32.25
C PHE A 215 14.27 -42.35 33.77
N ASN A 216 15.07 -43.32 34.22
CA ASN A 216 15.34 -43.60 35.63
C ASN A 216 16.81 -43.25 36.00
N LYS A 217 17.10 -43.11 37.29
CA LYS A 217 18.22 -42.27 37.80
C LYS A 217 19.63 -42.91 37.87
N LEU A 218 20.63 -42.06 37.59
CA LEU A 218 21.97 -41.92 38.23
C LEU A 218 23.04 -43.05 38.14
N SER A 219 24.24 -42.68 37.68
CA SER A 219 25.51 -42.91 38.42
C SER A 219 26.70 -42.13 37.80
N ALA A 220 27.63 -41.60 38.62
CA ALA A 220 28.92 -41.03 38.18
C ALA A 220 29.96 -40.85 39.33
N PRO A 221 31.23 -41.26 39.14
CA PRO A 221 32.38 -40.74 39.91
C PRO A 221 33.61 -40.37 39.00
N LYS A 222 34.16 -39.14 39.06
CA LYS A 222 35.27 -38.63 39.93
C LYS A 222 36.70 -39.09 39.50
N GLY A 223 37.78 -38.29 39.62
CA GLY A 223 37.98 -36.93 40.19
C GLY A 223 39.18 -36.19 39.53
N LYS A 224 39.37 -34.86 39.72
CA LYS A 224 40.17 -34.18 40.79
C LYS A 224 41.65 -34.61 40.88
N GLY A 225 42.69 -33.77 40.86
CA GLY A 225 42.81 -32.29 40.67
C GLY A 225 43.62 -31.55 41.76
N MET A 226 44.36 -30.46 41.44
CA MET A 226 44.94 -29.49 42.41
C MET A 226 45.30 -28.12 41.79
N GLN A 227 45.67 -27.10 42.58
CA GLN A 227 45.62 -25.66 42.23
C GLN A 227 46.91 -24.85 42.52
N LEU A 228 47.10 -23.70 41.83
CA LEU A 228 47.42 -22.33 42.36
C LEU A 228 47.87 -21.38 41.21
N GLY A 229 47.54 -20.08 41.14
CA GLY A 229 46.42 -19.32 41.77
C GLY A 229 46.74 -17.89 42.28
N LYS A 230 46.70 -16.84 41.43
CA LYS A 230 46.63 -15.39 41.83
C LYS A 230 46.09 -14.47 40.70
N LYS A 231 45.89 -13.16 40.99
CA LYS A 231 44.96 -12.24 40.27
C LYS A 231 45.65 -11.06 39.54
N SER A 232 45.02 -10.51 38.47
CA SER A 232 44.85 -9.05 38.24
C SER A 232 43.75 -8.75 37.18
N LYS A 233 43.53 -7.48 36.81
CA LYS A 233 42.43 -6.95 35.94
C LYS A 233 42.90 -6.29 34.63
N THR A 234 41.96 -6.22 33.67
CA THR A 234 41.68 -5.17 32.65
C THR A 234 42.75 -4.68 31.66
N THR A 235 42.40 -4.82 30.37
CA THR A 235 42.46 -3.82 29.27
C THR A 235 43.26 -2.53 29.48
N ASP A 236 44.25 -2.28 28.62
CA ASP A 236 44.16 -1.33 27.48
C ASP A 236 45.48 -1.30 26.69
N MET A 237 45.43 -1.59 25.37
CA MET A 237 46.60 -1.50 24.48
C MET A 237 46.23 -1.51 22.98
N PHE A 238 45.67 -0.40 22.46
CA PHE A 238 45.93 0.01 21.07
C PHE A 238 45.94 1.53 20.82
N GLU A 239 46.09 2.33 21.87
CA GLU A 239 46.66 3.68 21.78
C GLU A 239 48.05 3.68 22.43
N ARG A 240 49.00 4.44 21.85
CA ARG A 240 50.44 4.61 22.20
C ARG A 240 51.47 3.87 21.34
N VAL A 241 51.40 4.07 20.01
CA VAL A 241 52.58 4.03 19.12
C VAL A 241 52.64 5.29 18.24
N ARG A 242 52.51 6.47 18.86
CA ARG A 242 52.89 7.78 18.30
C ARG A 242 52.99 8.81 19.44
N GLY A 243 54.15 9.45 19.57
CA GLY A 243 54.43 10.49 20.59
C GLY A 243 55.68 10.19 21.42
N GLU A 244 56.47 11.24 21.69
CA GLU A 244 57.78 11.26 22.38
C GLU A 244 58.98 10.70 21.57
N MET A 245 60.11 11.42 21.39
CA MET A 245 60.44 12.83 21.73
C MET A 245 61.58 13.37 20.83
N GLY A 246 61.89 14.68 20.91
CA GLY A 246 62.83 15.41 20.00
C GLY A 246 64.34 15.22 20.25
N ALA A 247 65.23 16.12 19.80
CA ALA A 247 64.99 17.49 19.33
C ALA A 247 66.15 18.09 18.47
N GLU A 248 65.86 19.21 17.77
CA GLU A 248 66.73 20.35 17.37
C GLU A 248 68.00 20.08 16.49
N VAL A 249 68.53 21.00 15.66
CA VAL A 249 68.75 22.48 15.77
C VAL A 249 68.60 23.21 14.40
N ASP A 250 68.38 24.53 14.49
CA ASP A 250 68.31 25.62 13.49
C ASP A 250 69.18 25.59 12.20
N ASP A 251 68.68 26.29 11.14
CA ASP A 251 69.27 27.61 10.76
C ASP A 251 68.27 28.54 10.02
N THR A 252 68.09 29.78 10.49
CA THR A 252 67.37 30.90 9.82
C THR A 252 67.97 32.25 10.27
N PRO A 253 68.10 33.28 9.40
CA PRO A 253 67.23 34.49 9.46
C PRO A 253 67.12 35.26 8.10
N LEU A 254 66.35 36.33 7.83
CA LEU A 254 65.20 37.05 8.45
C LEU A 254 64.28 37.51 7.26
N ILE A 255 63.64 38.68 7.04
CA ILE A 255 63.51 40.04 7.63
C ILE A 255 62.01 40.49 7.50
N THR A 256 61.50 41.27 8.45
CA THR A 256 60.20 42.03 8.42
C THR A 256 60.51 43.54 8.71
N PRO A 257 59.59 44.56 8.75
CA PRO A 257 58.12 44.50 8.92
C PRO A 257 57.20 45.63 8.32
N THR A 258 55.88 45.34 8.30
CA THR A 258 54.71 46.25 8.57
C THR A 258 54.54 47.58 7.74
N PRO A 259 53.55 48.48 8.01
CA PRO A 259 52.22 48.36 7.37
C PRO A 259 51.63 49.66 6.75
N ALA A 260 50.68 49.56 5.79
CA ALA A 260 49.94 50.72 5.26
C ALA A 260 48.49 50.38 4.79
N HIS A 261 47.69 51.41 4.49
CA HIS A 261 46.23 51.46 4.66
C HIS A 261 45.53 52.01 3.38
N VAL A 262 44.48 51.33 2.87
CA VAL A 262 43.37 51.82 1.97
C VAL A 262 43.74 52.37 0.55
N PRO A 263 42.79 52.43 -0.40
CA PRO A 263 42.07 51.37 -1.12
C PRO A 263 42.50 51.25 -2.60
N GLU A 264 41.96 50.29 -3.36
CA GLU A 264 42.00 50.32 -4.83
C GLU A 264 40.65 49.88 -5.45
N PRO A 265 40.13 50.58 -6.49
CA PRO A 265 38.77 50.34 -7.02
C PRO A 265 38.72 49.45 -8.27
N ALA A 266 37.56 48.81 -8.46
CA ALA A 266 36.98 48.34 -9.73
C ALA A 266 37.93 47.62 -10.73
N ALA A 267 37.99 46.29 -10.65
CA ALA A 267 38.51 45.46 -11.73
C ALA A 267 37.45 45.28 -12.84
N GLU A 268 37.76 45.80 -14.04
CA GLU A 268 36.96 45.59 -15.26
C GLU A 268 37.05 44.13 -15.79
N PRO A 269 36.11 43.68 -16.65
CA PRO A 269 35.91 42.25 -16.90
C PRO A 269 37.06 41.58 -17.66
N ARG A 270 37.31 40.30 -17.33
CA ARG A 270 38.25 39.44 -18.07
C ARG A 270 37.75 39.23 -19.50
N ILE A 271 38.43 39.87 -20.45
CA ILE A 271 38.19 39.67 -21.89
C ILE A 271 38.64 38.26 -22.29
N SER A 272 37.71 37.45 -22.79
CA SER A 272 38.01 36.13 -23.36
C SER A 272 38.81 36.25 -24.66
N SER A 273 39.78 35.36 -24.88
CA SER A 273 40.66 35.34 -26.04
C SER A 273 39.90 35.00 -27.32
N THR A 274 39.80 35.96 -28.23
CA THR A 274 38.94 35.91 -29.43
C THR A 274 39.65 35.37 -30.69
N LEU A 275 40.68 34.52 -30.52
CA LEU A 275 41.57 34.10 -31.61
C LEU A 275 41.23 32.74 -32.26
N ASP A 276 40.54 31.84 -31.57
CA ASP A 276 40.28 30.46 -32.04
C ASP A 276 38.84 30.26 -32.58
N ARG A 277 38.32 31.23 -33.35
CA ARG A 277 36.99 31.13 -33.99
C ARG A 277 37.10 31.21 -35.51
N ASP A 278 36.71 30.13 -36.17
CA ASP A 278 36.58 30.04 -37.62
C ASP A 278 35.58 31.05 -38.19
N ALA A 279 35.66 31.25 -39.50
CA ALA A 279 34.76 32.12 -40.26
C ALA A 279 33.26 31.75 -40.11
N ILE A 280 32.99 30.47 -39.82
CA ILE A 280 31.69 29.95 -39.40
C ILE A 280 31.84 29.44 -37.96
N HIS A 281 30.96 29.90 -37.07
CA HIS A 281 30.93 29.50 -35.67
C HIS A 281 29.50 29.11 -35.26
N VAL A 282 29.37 27.96 -34.60
CA VAL A 282 28.09 27.42 -34.13
C VAL A 282 28.12 27.21 -32.62
N VAL A 283 27.07 27.68 -31.94
CA VAL A 283 26.87 27.46 -30.50
C VAL A 283 25.62 26.61 -30.27
N VAL A 284 25.77 25.47 -29.61
CA VAL A 284 24.70 24.60 -29.13
C VAL A 284 24.44 24.95 -27.66
N ASN A 285 23.38 25.71 -27.36
CA ASN A 285 22.96 25.95 -25.98
C ASN A 285 21.87 24.96 -25.58
N GLU A 286 21.91 24.47 -24.35
CA GLU A 286 20.83 23.69 -23.75
C GLU A 286 20.73 23.99 -22.25
N ALA A 287 19.50 24.19 -21.78
CA ALA A 287 19.16 24.38 -20.39
C ALA A 287 18.25 23.24 -19.92
N ILE A 288 18.70 22.53 -18.89
CA ILE A 288 17.98 21.44 -18.23
C ILE A 288 17.29 22.01 -16.99
N SER A 289 15.97 21.81 -16.88
CA SER A 289 15.19 22.19 -15.71
C SER A 289 14.42 20.97 -15.20
N ALA A 290 14.62 20.63 -13.92
CA ALA A 290 13.99 19.49 -13.27
C ALA A 290 13.46 19.87 -11.89
N LYS A 291 12.40 19.19 -11.46
CA LYS A 291 11.89 19.22 -10.10
C LYS A 291 11.87 17.80 -9.58
N LEU A 292 12.57 17.55 -8.48
CA LEU A 292 12.61 16.25 -7.80
C LEU A 292 11.94 16.37 -6.44
N SER A 293 11.34 15.29 -5.94
CA SER A 293 11.03 15.16 -4.51
C SER A 293 12.31 14.85 -3.73
N ARG A 294 12.25 14.96 -2.39
CA ARG A 294 13.34 14.52 -1.50
C ARG A 294 13.67 13.01 -1.63
N GLU A 295 12.79 12.20 -2.20
CA GLU A 295 12.99 10.76 -2.45
C GLU A 295 13.55 10.48 -3.87
N GLY A 296 14.04 11.50 -4.58
CA GLY A 296 14.59 11.38 -5.94
C GLY A 296 13.55 11.24 -7.06
N ALA A 297 12.25 11.23 -6.74
CA ALA A 297 11.19 11.07 -7.73
C ALA A 297 11.02 12.32 -8.61
N LEU A 298 10.85 12.12 -9.93
CA LEU A 298 10.85 13.20 -10.93
C LEU A 298 9.47 13.85 -11.10
N ASN A 299 9.20 14.92 -10.35
CA ASN A 299 7.94 15.68 -10.43
C ASN A 299 7.72 16.34 -11.81
N SER A 300 8.78 16.86 -12.43
CA SER A 300 8.73 17.40 -13.80
C SER A 300 10.12 17.57 -14.41
N LEU A 301 10.27 17.26 -15.69
CA LEU A 301 11.46 17.57 -16.48
C LEU A 301 11.09 18.40 -17.71
N ALA A 302 11.81 19.51 -17.93
CA ALA A 302 11.73 20.34 -19.11
C ALA A 302 13.14 20.68 -19.60
N ILE A 303 13.47 20.26 -20.82
CA ILE A 303 14.74 20.58 -21.46
C ILE A 303 14.46 21.53 -22.61
N SER A 304 15.25 22.58 -22.76
CA SER A 304 15.13 23.47 -23.93
C SER A 304 16.48 24.02 -24.36
N GLY A 305 16.71 24.07 -25.67
CA GLY A 305 17.96 24.55 -26.24
C GLY A 305 17.78 25.28 -27.56
N ASP A 306 18.84 25.96 -28.00
CA ASP A 306 18.90 26.63 -29.29
C ASP A 306 20.27 26.54 -29.98
N LEU A 307 20.22 26.35 -31.29
CA LEU A 307 21.36 26.26 -32.19
C LEU A 307 21.58 27.64 -32.82
N ASN A 308 22.65 28.33 -32.40
CA ASN A 308 22.99 29.66 -32.87
C ASN A 308 24.13 29.61 -33.89
N LEU A 309 23.84 30.03 -35.12
CA LEU A 309 24.80 30.18 -36.21
C LEU A 309 25.32 31.62 -36.24
N ARG A 310 26.64 31.80 -36.30
CA ARG A 310 27.30 33.08 -36.58
C ARG A 310 28.30 32.90 -37.73
N ILE A 311 28.22 33.77 -38.74
CA ILE A 311 29.15 33.80 -39.86
C ILE A 311 29.85 35.15 -39.85
N SER A 312 31.18 35.19 -39.81
CA SER A 312 31.96 36.44 -39.78
C SER A 312 32.41 36.90 -41.16
N ASP A 313 32.64 35.97 -42.10
CA ASP A 313 33.04 36.24 -43.49
C ASP A 313 31.82 36.45 -44.43
N PRO A 314 31.74 37.58 -45.17
CA PRO A 314 30.67 37.81 -46.14
C PRO A 314 30.56 36.82 -47.30
N SER A 315 31.65 36.16 -47.70
CA SER A 315 31.66 35.16 -48.78
C SER A 315 30.93 33.88 -48.39
N LEU A 316 31.08 33.43 -47.13
CA LEU A 316 30.54 32.17 -46.62
C LEU A 316 29.08 32.27 -46.14
N THR A 317 28.31 33.23 -46.66
CA THR A 317 26.93 33.50 -46.19
C THR A 317 25.88 32.51 -46.74
N LYS A 318 26.15 31.85 -47.87
CA LYS A 318 25.25 30.86 -48.50
C LYS A 318 25.67 29.43 -48.13
N VAL A 319 25.37 29.02 -46.90
CA VAL A 319 25.76 27.70 -46.36
C VAL A 319 24.56 26.82 -46.02
N LYS A 320 24.84 25.52 -46.02
CA LYS A 320 23.96 24.40 -45.69
C LYS A 320 24.58 23.65 -44.52
N LEU A 321 23.84 23.44 -43.43
CA LEU A 321 24.31 22.69 -42.26
C LEU A 321 23.62 21.33 -42.19
N ASN A 322 24.40 20.26 -42.12
CA ASN A 322 23.92 18.89 -41.94
C ASN A 322 23.93 18.55 -40.45
N LEU A 323 22.80 18.10 -39.89
CA LEU A 323 22.63 17.92 -38.45
C LEU A 323 22.28 16.50 -38.03
N THR A 324 22.71 16.13 -36.83
CA THR A 324 21.96 15.17 -35.99
C THR A 324 20.86 15.95 -35.27
N ALA A 325 19.64 15.38 -35.21
CA ALA A 325 18.50 15.98 -34.51
C ALA A 325 17.51 14.87 -34.13
N ASN A 326 17.88 14.03 -33.17
CA ASN A 326 17.10 12.85 -32.83
C ASN A 326 15.90 13.18 -31.92
N ALA A 327 14.72 12.69 -32.29
CA ALA A 327 13.44 13.02 -31.65
C ALA A 327 13.14 12.15 -30.41
N SER A 328 14.10 12.03 -29.48
CA SER A 328 13.91 11.37 -28.20
C SER A 328 13.04 12.21 -27.23
N HIS A 329 12.57 11.61 -26.14
CA HIS A 329 11.91 12.29 -25.00
C HIS A 329 10.78 13.29 -25.36
N GLY A 330 10.05 13.05 -26.46
CA GLY A 330 8.92 13.89 -26.90
C GLY A 330 9.30 15.28 -27.44
N VAL A 331 10.54 15.47 -27.92
CA VAL A 331 11.06 16.77 -28.38
C VAL A 331 10.22 17.42 -29.49
N GLN A 332 9.91 18.70 -29.33
CA GLN A 332 9.38 19.57 -30.38
C GLN A 332 10.47 20.48 -30.95
N PHE A 333 10.89 20.22 -32.19
CA PHE A 333 11.78 21.09 -32.96
C PHE A 333 11.04 22.29 -33.60
N ARG A 334 11.68 23.46 -33.63
CA ARG A 334 11.19 24.69 -34.28
C ARG A 334 12.31 25.43 -34.99
N THR A 335 12.29 25.40 -36.32
CA THR A 335 13.21 26.16 -37.18
C THR A 335 12.83 27.63 -37.31
N HIS A 336 13.83 28.48 -37.56
CA HIS A 336 13.67 29.92 -37.78
C HIS A 336 12.79 30.22 -39.01
N PRO A 337 11.98 31.30 -39.05
CA PRO A 337 11.06 31.58 -40.17
C PRO A 337 11.71 31.71 -41.57
N ASN A 338 13.00 32.04 -41.64
CA ASN A 338 13.76 32.15 -42.90
C ASN A 338 14.45 30.83 -43.32
N VAL A 339 14.36 29.76 -42.52
CA VAL A 339 14.95 28.44 -42.81
C VAL A 339 13.92 27.56 -43.53
N ASP A 340 14.37 26.72 -44.47
CA ASP A 340 13.48 25.75 -45.12
C ASP A 340 13.04 24.67 -44.12
N LYS A 341 11.73 24.63 -43.85
CA LYS A 341 11.13 23.70 -42.89
C LYS A 341 10.94 22.31 -43.46
N ASN A 342 10.75 22.20 -44.78
CA ASN A 342 10.55 20.91 -45.43
C ASN A 342 11.87 20.17 -45.49
N LEU A 343 12.95 20.87 -45.88
CA LEU A 343 14.31 20.33 -45.95
C LEU A 343 14.82 19.86 -44.58
N PHE A 344 14.56 20.63 -43.51
CA PHE A 344 14.85 20.18 -42.15
C PHE A 344 14.05 18.91 -41.80
N ASN A 345 12.72 18.94 -41.95
CA ASN A 345 11.87 17.80 -41.60
C ASN A 345 12.14 16.52 -42.44
N SER A 346 12.72 16.63 -43.63
CA SER A 346 13.00 15.48 -44.50
C SER A 346 14.45 14.96 -44.43
N SER A 347 15.39 15.74 -43.88
CA SER A 347 16.82 15.41 -43.98
C SER A 347 17.72 15.99 -42.87
N ASN A 348 17.15 16.60 -41.83
CA ASN A 348 17.89 17.29 -40.74
C ASN A 348 18.88 18.36 -41.25
N VAL A 349 18.58 18.99 -42.40
CA VAL A 349 19.41 20.04 -43.00
C VAL A 349 18.84 21.43 -42.71
N ILE A 350 19.70 22.36 -42.27
CA ILE A 350 19.37 23.78 -42.16
C ILE A 350 19.94 24.54 -43.35
N GLN A 351 19.06 25.25 -44.05
CA GLN A 351 19.37 26.10 -45.20
C GLN A 351 18.38 27.27 -45.24
N MET A 352 18.78 28.42 -45.80
CA MET A 352 17.86 29.53 -46.07
C MET A 352 16.80 29.12 -47.12
N SER A 353 15.52 29.39 -46.83
CA SER A 353 14.37 29.07 -47.69
C SER A 353 14.31 29.89 -48.98
N ASN A 354 15.07 31.00 -49.04
CA ASN A 354 15.36 31.71 -50.28
C ASN A 354 16.86 31.59 -50.56
N THR A 355 17.23 30.70 -51.48
CA THR A 355 18.61 30.40 -51.87
C THR A 355 19.37 31.60 -52.45
N THR A 356 18.67 32.65 -52.92
CA THR A 356 19.32 33.90 -53.37
C THR A 356 19.77 34.80 -52.21
N ARG A 357 19.49 34.45 -50.95
CA ARG A 357 19.87 35.20 -49.75
C ARG A 357 20.64 34.33 -48.77
N GLY A 358 21.88 34.70 -48.48
CA GLY A 358 22.65 34.11 -47.39
C GLY A 358 22.16 34.53 -46.00
N PHE A 359 22.70 33.87 -44.97
CA PHE A 359 22.57 34.27 -43.57
C PHE A 359 23.28 35.62 -43.29
N PRO A 360 22.84 36.41 -42.29
CA PRO A 360 23.42 37.73 -42.02
C PRO A 360 24.81 37.65 -41.39
N THR A 361 25.75 38.44 -41.92
CA THR A 361 27.14 38.53 -41.43
C THR A 361 27.23 39.18 -40.05
N ASN A 362 28.10 38.65 -39.19
CA ASN A 362 28.41 39.11 -37.85
C ASN A 362 27.22 39.22 -36.87
N GLN A 363 26.09 38.62 -37.22
CA GLN A 363 24.94 38.42 -36.33
C GLN A 363 24.84 36.94 -35.94
N SER A 364 24.56 36.64 -34.67
CA SER A 364 24.18 35.30 -34.23
C SER A 364 22.69 35.08 -34.49
N VAL A 365 22.35 34.03 -35.23
CA VAL A 365 20.97 33.66 -35.59
C VAL A 365 20.65 32.30 -34.99
N GLY A 366 19.65 32.25 -34.11
CA GLY A 366 19.08 30.99 -33.63
C GLY A 366 18.30 30.31 -34.77
N VAL A 367 18.93 29.35 -35.45
CA VAL A 367 18.39 28.69 -36.65
C VAL A 367 17.43 27.55 -36.32
N LEU A 368 17.64 26.89 -35.18
CA LEU A 368 16.81 25.82 -34.62
C LEU A 368 16.64 26.01 -33.11
N ARG A 369 15.46 25.68 -32.59
CA ARG A 369 15.17 25.57 -31.16
C ARG A 369 14.45 24.26 -30.87
N TRP A 370 14.66 23.69 -29.68
CA TRP A 370 13.95 22.50 -29.21
C TRP A 370 13.38 22.71 -27.81
N ARG A 371 12.31 21.95 -27.51
CA ARG A 371 11.83 21.73 -26.14
C ARG A 371 11.37 20.28 -25.98
N ALA A 372 11.86 19.61 -24.96
CA ALA A 372 11.37 18.31 -24.48
C ALA A 372 10.56 18.49 -23.18
N THR A 373 9.64 17.57 -22.93
CA THR A 373 8.93 17.41 -21.65
C THR A 373 8.63 15.92 -21.45
N ALA A 374 9.34 15.27 -20.53
CA ALA A 374 9.15 13.86 -20.22
C ALA A 374 7.90 13.63 -19.34
N GLN A 375 7.45 12.37 -19.24
CA GLN A 375 6.42 11.96 -18.27
C GLN A 375 7.09 11.50 -16.97
N ALA A 376 6.41 11.65 -15.83
CA ALA A 376 6.98 11.49 -14.49
C ALA A 376 7.45 10.06 -14.11
N ASN A 377 7.20 9.06 -14.94
CA ASN A 377 7.56 7.66 -14.68
C ASN A 377 8.85 7.21 -15.40
N ASP A 378 9.51 8.09 -16.15
CA ASP A 378 10.75 7.75 -16.87
C ASP A 378 11.99 8.09 -16.01
N THR A 379 12.46 7.10 -15.25
CA THR A 379 13.66 7.23 -14.40
C THR A 379 14.93 7.44 -15.23
N SER A 380 14.96 7.04 -16.51
CA SER A 380 16.12 7.20 -17.39
C SER A 380 16.30 8.61 -17.93
N ALA A 381 15.24 9.44 -17.84
CA ALA A 381 15.27 10.82 -18.32
C ALA A 381 16.00 11.81 -17.39
N CYS A 382 16.45 11.39 -16.20
CA CYS A 382 17.14 12.28 -15.26
C CYS A 382 18.68 12.13 -15.36
N PRO A 383 19.47 13.22 -15.48
CA PRO A 383 20.93 13.12 -15.51
C PRO A 383 21.54 12.60 -14.19
N ILE A 384 20.96 13.00 -13.07
CA ILE A 384 21.40 12.72 -11.70
C ILE A 384 20.18 12.79 -10.78
N THR A 385 20.12 11.92 -9.78
CA THR A 385 19.06 11.85 -8.79
C THR A 385 19.61 12.12 -7.39
N PHE A 386 18.78 12.69 -6.51
CA PHE A 386 19.17 13.05 -5.14
C PHE A 386 18.13 12.57 -4.14
N THR A 387 18.60 12.02 -3.02
CA THR A 387 17.79 11.54 -1.90
C THR A 387 18.15 12.30 -0.64
N VAL A 388 17.18 12.82 0.09
CA VAL A 388 17.41 13.62 1.31
C VAL A 388 16.70 12.97 2.50
N TRP A 389 17.49 12.40 3.39
CA TRP A 389 17.05 11.88 4.68
C TRP A 389 17.11 12.97 5.74
N ILE A 390 16.10 13.02 6.60
CA ILE A 390 16.00 14.00 7.69
C ILE A 390 15.70 13.26 8.99
N ASN A 391 16.63 13.32 9.95
CA ASN A 391 16.52 12.75 11.27
C ASN A 391 16.42 13.87 12.31
N ARG A 392 15.32 13.92 13.06
CA ARG A 392 15.13 14.90 14.14
C ARG A 392 15.50 14.27 15.50
N ASP A 393 16.44 14.88 16.21
CA ASP A 393 16.72 14.56 17.62
C ASP A 393 16.46 15.80 18.49
N ALA A 394 15.46 15.70 19.37
CA ALA A 394 14.89 16.81 20.15
C ALA A 394 14.56 18.07 19.32
N ASP A 395 15.45 19.06 19.34
CA ASP A 395 15.34 20.37 18.67
C ASP A 395 16.37 20.56 17.55
N LYS A 396 17.09 19.49 17.19
CA LYS A 396 18.08 19.46 16.10
C LYS A 396 17.61 18.63 14.92
N TYR A 397 17.97 19.07 13.73
CA TYR A 397 17.78 18.37 12.47
C TYR A 397 19.13 17.92 11.94
N ASN A 398 19.34 16.61 11.83
CA ASN A 398 20.45 15.98 11.13
C ASN A 398 19.96 15.59 9.73
N MET A 399 20.67 16.03 8.69
CA MET A 399 20.29 15.84 7.29
C MET A 399 21.39 15.11 6.53
N THR A 400 21.00 14.08 5.78
CA THR A 400 21.88 13.34 4.86
C THR A 400 21.36 13.55 3.44
N VAL A 401 22.15 14.20 2.59
CA VAL A 401 21.89 14.39 1.16
C VAL A 401 22.75 13.40 0.39
N GLU A 402 22.13 12.47 -0.33
CA GLU A 402 22.79 11.47 -1.17
C GLU A 402 22.54 11.79 -2.65
N TYR A 403 23.48 11.46 -3.54
CA TYR A 403 23.30 11.51 -4.99
C TYR A 403 23.57 10.17 -5.67
N GLU A 404 22.95 9.96 -6.84
CA GLU A 404 23.18 8.82 -7.73
C GLU A 404 23.15 9.28 -9.20
N LEU A 405 24.18 8.89 -9.97
CA LEU A 405 24.33 9.19 -11.39
C LEU A 405 23.43 8.26 -12.22
N THR A 406 22.30 8.80 -12.68
CA THR A 406 21.26 8.03 -13.40
C THR A 406 21.32 8.17 -14.93
N GLY A 407 21.93 9.25 -15.45
CA GLY A 407 21.91 9.57 -16.88
C GLY A 407 23.10 9.10 -17.72
N GLY A 408 24.02 8.30 -17.17
CA GLY A 408 25.18 7.68 -17.86
C GLY A 408 26.28 8.61 -18.40
N ASP A 409 25.98 9.87 -18.73
CA ASP A 409 26.95 10.87 -19.16
C ASP A 409 27.67 11.53 -17.97
N THR A 410 28.99 11.70 -18.07
CA THR A 410 29.77 12.43 -17.05
C THR A 410 29.29 13.88 -16.87
N LEU A 411 29.10 14.29 -15.61
CA LEU A 411 28.70 15.65 -15.22
C LEU A 411 29.90 16.42 -14.66
N LYS A 412 29.97 17.72 -14.93
CA LYS A 412 31.05 18.61 -14.47
C LYS A 412 30.51 19.81 -13.70
N ASP A 413 31.36 20.33 -12.81
CA ASP A 413 31.07 21.46 -11.93
C ASP A 413 29.76 21.25 -11.15
N VAL A 414 29.61 20.04 -10.60
CA VAL A 414 28.44 19.61 -9.82
C VAL A 414 28.51 20.24 -8.43
N SER A 415 27.52 21.06 -8.08
CA SER A 415 27.31 21.57 -6.73
C SER A 415 25.83 21.55 -6.31
N VAL A 416 25.59 21.50 -5.00
CA VAL A 416 24.26 21.56 -4.39
C VAL A 416 24.23 22.73 -3.41
N ILE A 417 23.38 23.71 -3.68
CA ILE A 417 23.16 24.87 -2.81
C ILE A 417 21.95 24.59 -1.93
N ILE A 418 22.18 24.54 -0.62
CA ILE A 418 21.18 24.27 0.42
C ILE A 418 20.94 25.58 1.20
N PRO A 419 19.74 26.16 1.17
CA PRO A 419 19.42 27.36 1.96
C PRO A 419 19.34 27.05 3.47
N TYR A 420 19.44 28.07 4.33
CA TYR A 420 19.06 27.96 5.75
C TYR A 420 18.61 29.32 6.32
N SER A 421 17.59 29.32 7.19
CA SER A 421 17.02 30.57 7.74
C SER A 421 17.46 30.91 9.18
N THR A 422 17.78 29.90 10.00
CA THR A 422 17.79 30.04 11.48
C THR A 422 19.18 29.97 12.11
N SER A 423 19.98 28.95 11.79
CA SER A 423 21.33 28.73 12.33
C SER A 423 22.29 28.26 11.24
N GLU A 424 23.59 28.55 11.40
CA GLU A 424 24.63 28.01 10.52
C GLU A 424 24.75 26.48 10.69
N PRO A 425 24.68 25.68 9.61
CA PRO A 425 24.73 24.22 9.68
C PRO A 425 26.15 23.70 9.99
N VAL A 426 26.25 22.74 10.91
CA VAL A 426 27.49 22.05 11.29
C VAL A 426 27.64 20.78 10.44
N VAL A 427 28.54 20.82 9.46
CA VAL A 427 28.82 19.67 8.58
C VAL A 427 29.56 18.57 9.34
N SER A 428 29.06 17.31 9.26
CA SER A 428 29.67 16.12 9.88
C SER A 428 30.49 15.28 8.89
N SER A 429 30.35 15.51 7.57
CA SER A 429 31.16 14.85 6.53
C SER A 429 32.63 15.32 6.56
N PHE A 430 33.55 14.42 6.93
CA PHE A 430 34.98 14.73 7.06
C PHE A 430 35.71 14.98 5.73
N ASP A 431 35.25 14.37 4.62
CA ASP A 431 35.94 14.39 3.33
C ASP A 431 35.24 15.29 2.27
N ALA A 432 34.21 16.05 2.65
CA ALA A 432 33.41 16.85 1.72
C ALA A 432 33.94 18.29 1.55
N SER A 433 34.07 18.75 0.30
CA SER A 433 34.31 20.16 -0.03
C SER A 433 33.01 20.96 0.01
N TYR A 434 32.93 21.97 0.88
CA TYR A 434 31.78 22.87 0.99
C TYR A 434 32.21 24.32 1.25
N GLU A 435 31.35 25.28 0.90
CA GLU A 435 31.51 26.70 1.22
C GLU A 435 30.22 27.23 1.88
N VAL A 436 30.37 28.05 2.93
CA VAL A 436 29.26 28.65 3.67
C VAL A 436 29.09 30.11 3.26
N SER A 437 27.96 30.45 2.67
CA SER A 437 27.66 31.76 2.08
C SER A 437 26.43 32.42 2.71
N GLY A 438 26.51 32.71 4.02
CA GLY A 438 25.60 33.64 4.72
C GLY A 438 24.20 33.11 5.02
N ASP A 439 23.42 32.80 3.98
CA ASP A 439 22.07 32.22 4.00
C ASP A 439 21.99 30.86 3.29
N SER A 440 23.14 30.33 2.86
CA SER A 440 23.24 29.09 2.09
C SER A 440 24.57 28.34 2.29
N LEU A 441 24.52 27.02 2.09
CA LEU A 441 25.62 26.07 2.14
C LEU A 441 25.79 25.44 0.75
N GLU A 442 26.91 25.68 0.07
CA GLU A 442 27.20 25.08 -1.25
C GLU A 442 28.13 23.86 -1.08
N TRP A 443 27.55 22.66 -1.17
CA TRP A 443 28.32 21.41 -1.29
C TRP A 443 28.88 21.28 -2.71
N ASN A 444 30.19 21.19 -2.83
CA ASN A 444 30.90 21.06 -4.09
C ASN A 444 31.32 19.59 -4.30
N ILE A 445 30.71 18.93 -5.29
CA ILE A 445 30.98 17.53 -5.66
C ILE A 445 32.03 17.46 -6.79
N GLY A 446 32.04 18.44 -7.69
CA GLY A 446 33.04 18.56 -8.75
C GLY A 446 32.67 17.80 -10.03
N THR A 447 33.35 16.69 -10.33
CA THR A 447 33.05 15.86 -11.51
C THR A 447 32.41 14.53 -11.06
N VAL A 448 31.31 14.14 -11.69
CA VAL A 448 30.57 12.89 -11.40
C VAL A 448 30.57 11.99 -12.63
N SER A 449 30.89 10.71 -12.43
CA SER A 449 31.19 9.73 -13.47
C SER A 449 31.02 8.29 -12.95
N ASP A 450 31.19 7.28 -13.82
CA ASP A 450 31.14 5.86 -13.42
C ASP A 450 32.19 5.45 -12.38
N ASP A 451 33.28 6.22 -12.22
CA ASP A 451 34.29 6.02 -11.16
C ASP A 451 33.80 6.52 -9.78
N ASN A 452 32.78 7.39 -9.75
CA ASN A 452 32.17 7.97 -8.54
C ASN A 452 30.64 8.19 -8.72
N PRO A 453 29.87 7.11 -8.96
CA PRO A 453 28.47 7.23 -9.38
C PRO A 453 27.52 7.64 -8.25
N SER A 454 27.95 7.59 -7.00
CA SER A 454 27.17 8.05 -5.84
C SER A 454 28.05 8.60 -4.72
N GLY A 455 27.44 9.38 -3.84
CA GLY A 455 28.09 9.97 -2.67
C GLY A 455 27.09 10.65 -1.74
N SER A 456 27.51 10.95 -0.51
CA SER A 456 26.66 11.54 0.53
C SER A 456 27.30 12.76 1.21
N PHE A 457 26.44 13.59 1.80
CA PHE A 457 26.79 14.79 2.54
C PHE A 457 25.89 14.94 3.77
N GLU A 458 26.48 15.14 4.93
CA GLU A 458 25.79 15.15 6.23
C GLU A 458 26.06 16.45 6.99
N PHE A 459 25.00 17.03 7.56
CA PHE A 459 25.09 18.20 8.43
C PHE A 459 24.00 18.22 9.52
N GLU A 460 24.27 18.95 10.60
CA GLU A 460 23.39 19.15 11.75
C GLU A 460 23.03 20.64 11.89
N ALA A 461 21.75 20.97 12.05
CA ALA A 461 21.26 22.35 12.16
C ALA A 461 20.12 22.51 13.18
N GLU A 462 19.98 23.71 13.74
CA GLU A 462 18.93 24.07 14.70
C GLU A 462 17.88 24.96 14.00
N THR A 463 16.69 24.40 13.74
CA THR A 463 15.54 25.15 13.20
C THR A 463 14.21 24.61 13.76
N ASN A 464 13.13 25.37 13.51
CA ASN A 464 11.77 25.01 13.86
C ASN A 464 11.00 24.32 12.71
N ASP A 465 11.48 24.42 11.47
CA ASP A 465 10.82 23.90 10.27
C ASP A 465 11.83 23.29 9.29
N GLU A 466 11.61 22.04 8.87
CA GLU A 466 12.44 21.34 7.89
C GLU A 466 12.38 21.95 6.49
N ASN A 467 11.35 22.76 6.20
CA ASN A 467 11.21 23.47 4.93
C ASN A 467 12.25 24.60 4.75
N ASP A 468 12.95 25.04 5.81
CA ASP A 468 14.04 26.04 5.72
C ASP A 468 15.17 25.63 4.78
N PHE A 469 15.38 24.31 4.60
CA PHE A 469 16.47 23.74 3.79
C PHE A 469 16.07 23.50 2.33
N PHE A 470 14.91 24.00 1.90
CA PHE A 470 14.35 23.77 0.57
C PHE A 470 13.83 25.07 -0.09
N PRO A 471 13.81 25.15 -1.43
CA PRO A 471 14.30 24.16 -2.38
C PRO A 471 15.83 24.16 -2.49
N MET A 472 16.44 22.98 -2.45
CA MET A 472 17.88 22.86 -2.75
C MET A 472 18.07 23.06 -4.25
N THR A 473 19.08 23.82 -4.65
CA THR A 473 19.38 24.10 -6.06
C THR A 473 20.63 23.35 -6.50
N VAL A 474 20.48 22.43 -7.45
CA VAL A 474 21.59 21.68 -8.04
C VAL A 474 22.11 22.43 -9.27
N ARG A 475 23.43 22.50 -9.40
CA ARG A 475 24.14 23.05 -10.55
C ARG A 475 25.04 21.97 -11.13
N PHE A 476 25.09 21.87 -12.45
CA PHE A 476 26.04 21.05 -13.20
C PHE A 476 26.10 21.49 -14.66
N SER A 477 27.12 21.03 -15.37
CA SER A 477 27.29 21.15 -16.82
C SER A 477 27.58 19.79 -17.47
N LYS A 478 27.24 19.66 -18.76
CA LYS A 478 27.55 18.49 -19.60
C LYS A 478 28.40 18.88 -20.80
N THR A 479 29.28 17.97 -21.22
CA THR A 479 30.07 18.11 -22.46
C THR A 479 29.27 17.78 -23.72
N SER A 480 28.28 16.89 -23.60
CA SER A 480 27.26 16.55 -24.59
C SER A 480 25.95 17.31 -24.31
N PRO A 481 25.13 17.64 -25.32
CA PRO A 481 23.72 17.96 -25.08
C PRO A 481 22.96 16.69 -24.68
N PHE A 482 21.94 16.83 -23.85
CA PHE A 482 21.07 15.73 -23.40
C PHE A 482 20.11 15.31 -24.52
N ILE A 483 19.55 16.27 -25.27
CA ILE A 483 18.90 15.95 -26.54
C ILE A 483 19.96 15.96 -27.64
N ASP A 484 20.11 14.82 -28.31
CA ASP A 484 21.09 14.59 -29.38
C ASP A 484 20.81 15.49 -30.62
N VAL A 485 21.41 16.68 -30.56
CA VAL A 485 21.39 17.73 -31.58
C VAL A 485 22.83 18.19 -31.81
N ASP A 486 23.34 17.96 -33.02
CA ASP A 486 24.72 18.32 -33.37
C ASP A 486 24.86 18.75 -34.84
N VAL A 487 25.93 19.48 -35.16
CA VAL A 487 26.33 19.80 -36.54
C VAL A 487 27.41 18.82 -36.99
N ILE A 488 27.09 18.00 -37.98
CA ILE A 488 28.03 17.01 -38.55
C ILE A 488 28.97 17.69 -39.55
N GLY A 489 28.45 18.63 -40.35
CA GLY A 489 29.22 19.31 -41.39
C GLY A 489 28.49 20.51 -41.98
N VAL A 490 29.24 21.37 -42.67
CA VAL A 490 28.75 22.59 -43.32
C VAL A 490 29.29 22.64 -44.75
N SER A 491 28.44 22.86 -45.75
CA SER A 491 28.85 23.03 -47.16
C SER A 491 28.33 24.33 -47.80
N LEU A 492 29.00 24.79 -48.85
CA LEU A 492 28.60 25.95 -49.64
C LEU A 492 27.49 25.62 -50.64
N LEU A 493 26.43 26.41 -50.66
CA LEU A 493 25.21 26.14 -51.44
C LEU A 493 25.39 26.19 -52.96
N GLU A 494 26.46 26.83 -53.45
CA GLU A 494 26.69 27.01 -54.90
C GLU A 494 27.70 26.00 -55.49
N GLU A 495 28.52 25.35 -54.65
CA GLU A 495 29.62 24.46 -55.07
C GLU A 495 29.62 23.09 -54.33
N ASP A 496 28.81 22.94 -53.27
CA ASP A 496 28.72 21.81 -52.30
C ASP A 496 30.08 21.37 -51.69
N GLU A 497 31.08 22.24 -51.73
CA GLU A 497 32.36 22.10 -51.03
C GLU A 497 32.17 22.25 -49.50
N GLU A 498 32.82 21.39 -48.72
CA GLU A 498 32.77 21.41 -47.25
C GLU A 498 33.65 22.52 -46.68
N VAL A 499 33.15 23.21 -45.64
CA VAL A 499 33.81 24.37 -45.02
C VAL A 499 34.10 24.09 -43.55
N THR A 500 35.33 24.40 -43.11
CA THR A 500 35.74 24.35 -41.70
C THR A 500 34.91 25.30 -40.84
N PHE A 501 34.37 24.78 -39.74
CA PHE A 501 33.58 25.54 -38.78
C PHE A 501 33.97 25.19 -37.34
N SER A 502 33.82 26.16 -36.45
CA SER A 502 34.10 26.01 -35.02
C SER A 502 32.81 25.81 -34.23
N LYS A 503 32.82 24.88 -33.27
CA LYS A 503 31.65 24.46 -32.48
C LYS A 503 31.87 24.70 -30.99
N GLU A 504 30.87 25.26 -30.31
CA GLU A 504 30.84 25.48 -28.85
C GLU A 504 29.56 24.85 -28.27
N VAL A 505 29.66 24.02 -27.22
CA VAL A 505 28.52 23.34 -26.58
C VAL A 505 28.36 23.83 -25.15
N LYS A 506 27.11 24.10 -24.74
CA LYS A 506 26.73 24.61 -23.41
C LYS A 506 25.44 23.94 -22.92
N SER A 507 25.53 22.70 -22.48
CA SER A 507 24.45 22.03 -21.74
C SER A 507 24.69 22.20 -20.24
N HIS A 508 23.67 22.68 -19.51
CA HIS A 508 23.76 23.03 -18.08
C HIS A 508 22.40 22.97 -17.38
N ALA A 509 22.43 22.84 -16.06
CA ALA A 509 21.26 23.06 -15.20
C ALA A 509 20.91 24.57 -15.11
N ASP A 510 19.64 24.93 -15.34
CA ASP A 510 19.07 26.27 -15.06
C ASP A 510 18.25 26.23 -13.76
N LYS A 511 17.26 25.33 -13.70
CA LYS A 511 16.33 25.17 -12.57
C LYS A 511 16.19 23.71 -12.24
N PHE A 512 17.24 23.15 -11.65
CA PHE A 512 17.27 21.79 -11.15
C PHE A 512 17.08 21.87 -9.63
N LEU A 513 15.86 21.60 -9.17
CA LEU A 513 15.42 21.87 -7.80
C LEU A 513 14.99 20.57 -7.11
N ILE A 514 15.43 20.38 -5.87
CA ILE A 514 14.85 19.41 -4.95
C ILE A 514 13.80 20.18 -4.14
N GLU A 515 12.53 19.81 -4.32
CA GLU A 515 11.40 20.44 -3.63
C GLU A 515 11.08 19.71 -2.31
N PRO A 516 10.59 20.41 -1.27
CA PRO A 516 10.26 19.76 -0.02
C PRO A 516 9.09 18.79 -0.24
N PHE A 517 9.06 17.69 0.51
CA PHE A 517 7.92 16.78 0.51
C PHE A 517 6.74 17.47 1.20
N ALA A 518 5.94 18.19 0.42
CA ALA A 518 4.67 18.77 0.84
C ALA A 518 3.67 17.63 1.14
N ALA A 519 3.83 17.03 2.32
CA ALA A 519 3.08 15.86 2.74
C ALA A 519 1.58 16.12 2.55
N PRO A 520 0.84 15.21 1.90
CA PRO A 520 -0.57 15.43 1.62
C PRO A 520 -1.30 15.69 2.94
N GLN A 521 -2.14 16.72 2.98
CA GLN A 521 -2.87 17.12 4.18
C GLN A 521 -4.33 16.62 4.10
N PRO A 522 -4.91 16.11 5.19
CA PRO A 522 -6.31 15.69 5.21
C PRO A 522 -7.22 16.92 5.17
N GLN A 523 -8.06 17.02 4.13
CA GLN A 523 -8.97 18.13 3.88
C GLN A 523 -10.42 17.82 4.30
N ALA A 524 -10.85 16.57 4.15
CA ALA A 524 -12.17 16.11 4.53
C ALA A 524 -12.11 14.68 5.08
N VAL A 525 -13.01 14.34 6.01
CA VAL A 525 -13.08 13.01 6.63
C VAL A 525 -14.53 12.57 6.82
N ARG A 526 -14.84 11.29 6.55
CA ARG A 526 -16.17 10.71 6.73
C ARG A 526 -16.10 9.20 7.02
N TRP A 527 -16.77 8.76 8.07
CA TRP A 527 -16.98 7.33 8.33
C TRP A 527 -17.94 6.72 7.31
N LYS A 528 -17.67 5.48 6.89
CA LYS A 528 -18.69 4.61 6.28
C LYS A 528 -19.79 4.34 7.32
N PRO A 529 -21.09 4.31 6.96
CA PRO A 529 -22.17 4.16 7.95
C PRO A 529 -22.17 2.85 8.77
N ASP A 530 -21.42 1.83 8.35
CA ASP A 530 -21.19 0.58 9.09
C ASP A 530 -20.01 0.64 10.08
N GLY A 531 -19.24 1.73 10.06
CA GLY A 531 -18.01 1.91 10.84
C GLY A 531 -16.80 1.09 10.37
N GLN A 532 -16.85 0.38 9.23
CA GLN A 532 -15.76 -0.47 8.75
C GLN A 532 -14.57 0.34 8.20
N PHE A 533 -14.88 1.45 7.50
CA PHE A 533 -13.90 2.28 6.81
C PHE A 533 -14.01 3.76 7.20
N LEU A 534 -12.87 4.45 7.16
CA LEU A 534 -12.78 5.89 7.27
C LEU A 534 -12.28 6.47 5.95
N ALA A 535 -13.13 7.20 5.22
CA ALA A 535 -12.71 7.94 4.04
C ALA A 535 -12.02 9.23 4.47
N ILE A 536 -10.79 9.44 4.00
CA ILE A 536 -10.02 10.67 4.18
C ILE A 536 -9.70 11.22 2.80
N GLY A 537 -10.17 12.43 2.49
CA GLY A 537 -9.82 13.18 1.29
C GLY A 537 -8.59 14.03 1.56
N TRP A 538 -7.57 13.90 0.71
CA TRP A 538 -6.26 14.52 0.89
C TRP A 538 -5.99 15.61 -0.17
N SER A 539 -5.08 16.52 0.15
CA SER A 539 -4.68 17.64 -0.74
C SER A 539 -3.96 17.21 -2.03
N ASP A 540 -3.56 15.95 -2.15
CA ASP A 540 -3.05 15.36 -3.38
C ASP A 540 -4.16 15.02 -4.40
N GLY A 541 -5.44 15.18 -4.05
CA GLY A 541 -6.60 14.84 -4.88
C GLY A 541 -7.08 13.39 -4.75
N ASN A 542 -6.57 12.64 -3.77
CA ASN A 542 -6.97 11.26 -3.50
C ASN A 542 -7.90 11.16 -2.29
N VAL A 543 -8.94 10.34 -2.38
CA VAL A 543 -9.62 9.80 -1.20
C VAL A 543 -8.97 8.46 -0.85
N ARG A 544 -8.31 8.40 0.31
CA ARG A 544 -7.78 7.16 0.89
C ARG A 544 -8.87 6.57 1.80
N LEU A 545 -9.24 5.31 1.59
CA LEU A 545 -10.09 4.57 2.53
C LEU A 545 -9.20 3.84 3.53
N MET A 546 -9.23 4.26 4.79
CA MET A 546 -8.47 3.63 5.88
C MET A 546 -9.30 2.52 6.53
N GLY A 547 -8.67 1.39 6.86
CA GLY A 547 -9.27 0.37 7.71
C GLY A 547 -9.19 0.76 9.20
N LEU A 548 -9.97 0.09 10.05
CA LEU A 548 -9.83 0.20 11.52
C LEU A 548 -8.58 -0.52 12.06
N GLU A 549 -8.08 -1.51 11.33
CA GLU A 549 -7.06 -2.47 11.81
C GLU A 549 -5.64 -2.13 11.36
N ASN A 550 -5.46 -1.19 10.42
CA ASN A 550 -4.16 -0.79 9.89
C ASN A 550 -4.08 0.73 9.62
N ASN A 551 -2.88 1.31 9.76
CA ASN A 551 -2.59 2.70 9.41
C ASN A 551 -2.27 2.88 7.91
N LYS A 552 -2.77 1.99 7.05
CA LYS A 552 -2.56 1.97 5.61
C LYS A 552 -3.88 2.07 4.87
N ALA A 553 -3.87 2.67 3.69
CA ALA A 553 -5.05 2.77 2.86
C ALA A 553 -5.40 1.38 2.28
N ALA A 554 -6.64 0.96 2.48
CA ALA A 554 -7.21 -0.21 1.81
C ALA A 554 -7.53 0.09 0.34
N HIS A 555 -7.86 1.35 0.02
CA HIS A 555 -8.14 1.82 -1.33
C HIS A 555 -7.67 3.27 -1.55
N HIS A 556 -7.25 3.56 -2.77
CA HIS A 556 -6.98 4.90 -3.29
C HIS A 556 -8.01 5.23 -4.39
N ILE A 557 -8.78 6.29 -4.21
CA ILE A 557 -9.81 6.75 -5.16
C ILE A 557 -9.38 8.12 -5.69
N ARG A 558 -9.02 8.18 -6.98
CA ARG A 558 -8.56 9.41 -7.63
C ARG A 558 -9.73 10.32 -7.97
N VAL A 559 -9.76 11.53 -7.40
CA VAL A 559 -10.80 12.52 -7.67
C VAL A 559 -10.29 13.53 -8.71
N GLY A 560 -11.02 13.71 -9.81
CA GLY A 560 -10.68 14.68 -10.85
C GLY A 560 -9.87 14.13 -12.04
N GLY A 561 -9.46 12.86 -12.02
CA GLY A 561 -8.67 12.23 -13.08
C GLY A 561 -7.28 12.82 -13.27
N ASP A 562 -6.73 12.71 -14.48
CA ASP A 562 -5.33 13.02 -14.84
C ASP A 562 -5.09 14.53 -15.04
N SER A 563 -5.71 15.36 -14.20
CA SER A 563 -5.49 16.80 -14.14
C SER A 563 -4.10 17.08 -13.56
N ALA A 564 -3.28 17.84 -14.28
CA ALA A 564 -1.91 18.23 -13.88
C ALA A 564 -1.83 19.07 -12.59
N LEU A 565 -2.98 19.52 -12.06
CA LEU A 565 -3.12 20.02 -10.69
C LEU A 565 -4.28 19.26 -10.02
N PRO A 566 -4.10 18.74 -8.79
CA PRO A 566 -5.16 18.05 -8.07
C PRO A 566 -6.23 19.04 -7.56
N PRO A 567 -7.52 18.66 -7.56
CA PRO A 567 -8.58 19.48 -6.98
C PRO A 567 -8.62 19.32 -5.45
N ASN A 568 -8.73 20.42 -4.71
CA ASN A 568 -8.99 20.37 -3.28
C ASN A 568 -10.39 19.77 -3.02
N ILE A 569 -10.49 18.84 -2.07
CA ILE A 569 -11.71 18.15 -1.69
C ILE A 569 -12.44 18.99 -0.63
N THR A 570 -13.68 19.40 -0.91
CA THR A 570 -14.44 20.32 -0.03
C THR A 570 -15.33 19.60 0.98
N HIS A 571 -15.87 18.43 0.62
CA HIS A 571 -16.77 17.65 1.47
C HIS A 571 -16.85 16.19 1.01
N ILE A 572 -16.95 15.24 1.94
CA ILE A 572 -17.25 13.83 1.66
C ILE A 572 -18.58 13.48 2.34
N GLY A 573 -19.61 13.22 1.53
CA GLY A 573 -20.84 12.57 1.98
C GLY A 573 -20.68 11.05 1.83
N TRP A 574 -20.96 10.27 2.87
CA TRP A 574 -21.09 8.82 2.78
C TRP A 574 -22.37 8.41 3.50
N SER A 575 -23.16 7.56 2.85
CA SER A 575 -24.53 7.21 3.21
C SER A 575 -24.84 5.76 2.86
N ARG A 576 -25.94 5.26 3.43
CA ARG A 576 -26.49 3.91 3.24
C ARG A 576 -27.87 4.10 2.62
N ASN A 577 -28.20 3.36 1.57
CA ASN A 577 -29.49 3.35 0.91
C ASN A 577 -29.98 1.89 0.81
N SER A 578 -31.25 1.66 1.07
CA SER A 578 -31.87 0.33 0.99
C SER A 578 -32.30 0.04 -0.43
N VAL A 579 -31.91 -1.13 -0.95
CA VAL A 579 -32.51 -1.70 -2.16
C VAL A 579 -33.95 -2.08 -1.80
N GLY A 580 -34.92 -1.58 -2.57
CA GLY A 580 -36.32 -1.65 -2.19
C GLY A 580 -36.82 -3.08 -1.99
N LYS A 581 -37.51 -3.34 -0.86
CA LYS A 581 -38.35 -4.54 -0.74
C LYS A 581 -39.33 -4.54 -1.93
N PRO A 582 -39.44 -5.63 -2.72
CA PRO A 582 -40.37 -5.65 -3.83
C PRO A 582 -41.79 -5.44 -3.31
N GLN A 583 -42.58 -4.60 -4.00
CA GLN A 583 -44.01 -4.41 -3.68
C GLN A 583 -44.83 -5.65 -4.10
N VAL A 584 -44.63 -6.74 -3.37
CA VAL A 584 -45.64 -7.79 -3.24
C VAL A 584 -46.68 -7.25 -2.26
N SER A 585 -47.74 -6.66 -2.81
CA SER A 585 -48.93 -6.33 -2.03
C SER A 585 -49.42 -7.59 -1.31
N PRO A 586 -49.70 -7.57 0.01
CA PRO A 586 -50.23 -8.72 0.73
C PRO A 586 -51.72 -8.93 0.41
N GLN A 587 -52.02 -9.29 -0.84
CA GLN A 587 -53.20 -10.08 -1.13
C GLN A 587 -52.92 -11.50 -0.67
N GLU A 588 -53.48 -11.87 0.48
CA GLU A 588 -53.45 -13.23 1.01
C GLU A 588 -54.29 -14.15 0.10
N THR A 589 -53.69 -14.62 -1.00
CA THR A 589 -54.22 -15.78 -1.73
C THR A 589 -53.96 -17.02 -0.88
N ASP A 590 -54.95 -17.39 -0.06
CA ASP A 590 -54.93 -18.44 0.97
C ASP A 590 -54.86 -19.87 0.40
N SER A 591 -53.88 -20.13 -0.45
CA SER A 591 -53.83 -21.31 -1.32
C SER A 591 -52.42 -21.87 -1.54
N GLN A 592 -51.69 -22.15 -0.44
CA GLN A 592 -50.43 -22.90 -0.48
C GLN A 592 -50.45 -24.08 0.50
N PRO A 593 -50.93 -25.27 0.06
CA PRO A 593 -51.11 -26.45 0.93
C PRO A 593 -49.85 -26.94 1.64
N TRP A 594 -48.67 -26.70 1.06
CA TRP A 594 -47.38 -27.14 1.60
C TRP A 594 -47.03 -26.51 2.96
N LYS A 595 -47.51 -25.29 3.26
CA LYS A 595 -47.28 -24.66 4.56
C LYS A 595 -47.97 -25.41 5.71
N LYS A 596 -49.12 -26.04 5.45
CA LYS A 596 -49.83 -26.89 6.42
C LYS A 596 -49.15 -28.25 6.62
N LEU A 597 -48.59 -28.82 5.55
CA LEU A 597 -47.88 -30.10 5.62
C LEU A 597 -46.64 -30.02 6.52
N MET A 598 -45.83 -28.95 6.33
CA MET A 598 -44.60 -28.74 7.08
C MET A 598 -44.84 -28.41 8.57
N SER A 599 -46.01 -27.88 8.95
CA SER A 599 -46.32 -27.54 10.34
C SER A 599 -46.79 -28.73 11.17
N ASP A 600 -47.54 -29.68 10.58
CA ASP A 600 -48.14 -30.79 11.33
C ASP A 600 -47.18 -31.97 11.59
N GLU A 601 -46.22 -32.24 10.70
CA GLU A 601 -45.36 -33.44 10.82
C GLU A 601 -44.06 -33.24 11.64
N LEU A 602 -43.55 -32.01 11.79
CA LEU A 602 -42.17 -31.78 12.29
C LEU A 602 -42.02 -31.01 13.61
N GLY A 603 -43.08 -30.41 14.16
CA GLY A 603 -43.13 -30.01 15.57
C GLY A 603 -42.06 -29.03 16.10
N LEU A 604 -41.42 -28.22 15.24
CA LEU A 604 -40.37 -27.28 15.63
C LEU A 604 -40.94 -25.97 16.22
N PRO A 605 -40.41 -25.48 17.36
CA PRO A 605 -40.85 -24.22 17.97
C PRO A 605 -40.11 -23.00 17.40
N GLY A 606 -40.85 -21.92 17.16
CA GLY A 606 -40.30 -20.61 16.82
C GLY A 606 -40.34 -20.27 15.33
N LYS A 607 -40.65 -18.99 15.03
CA LYS A 607 -40.84 -18.48 13.67
C LYS A 607 -39.55 -18.52 12.84
N ALA A 608 -39.41 -19.50 11.96
CA ALA A 608 -38.65 -19.30 10.72
C ALA A 608 -39.54 -18.52 9.74
N ALA A 609 -39.03 -17.40 9.20
CA ALA A 609 -39.64 -16.80 8.02
C ALA A 609 -39.48 -17.77 6.83
N SER A 610 -40.44 -17.80 5.89
CA SER A 610 -40.33 -18.68 4.72
C SER A 610 -39.15 -18.24 3.85
N SER A 611 -38.08 -19.04 3.82
CA SER A 611 -36.87 -18.76 3.06
C SER A 611 -37.15 -18.66 1.56
N ASP A 612 -36.68 -17.58 0.96
CA ASP A 612 -36.78 -17.31 -0.47
C ASP A 612 -35.64 -18.07 -1.18
N LEU A 613 -35.91 -19.30 -1.59
CA LEU A 613 -34.92 -20.19 -2.21
C LEU A 613 -34.22 -19.55 -3.43
N PRO A 614 -34.90 -18.84 -4.36
CA PRO A 614 -34.24 -17.99 -5.36
C PRO A 614 -33.24 -16.98 -4.79
N ARG A 615 -33.56 -16.29 -3.69
CA ARG A 615 -32.64 -15.36 -3.01
C ARG A 615 -31.46 -16.11 -2.40
N GLU A 616 -31.68 -17.20 -1.66
CA GLU A 616 -30.60 -18.01 -1.05
C GLU A 616 -29.63 -18.54 -2.11
N LEU A 617 -30.14 -19.05 -3.24
CA LEU A 617 -29.31 -19.48 -4.38
C LEU A 617 -28.55 -18.31 -5.03
N THR A 618 -29.16 -17.13 -5.11
CA THR A 618 -28.52 -15.90 -5.63
C THR A 618 -27.38 -15.40 -4.74
N PHE A 619 -27.45 -15.65 -3.42
CA PHE A 619 -26.45 -15.26 -2.42
C PHE A 619 -25.52 -16.39 -1.97
N LEU A 620 -25.49 -17.53 -2.67
CA LEU A 620 -24.55 -18.61 -2.36
C LEU A 620 -23.09 -18.14 -2.49
N GLU A 621 -22.34 -18.18 -1.39
CA GLU A 621 -20.92 -17.77 -1.30
C GLU A 621 -19.98 -18.98 -1.44
N VAL A 622 -19.64 -19.36 -2.68
CA VAL A 622 -18.63 -20.41 -2.94
C VAL A 622 -17.25 -20.00 -2.41
N ASP A 623 -16.97 -18.70 -2.38
CA ASP A 623 -15.70 -18.11 -1.94
C ASP A 623 -15.33 -18.47 -0.49
N SER A 624 -16.33 -18.79 0.36
CA SER A 624 -16.14 -19.20 1.75
C SER A 624 -15.64 -20.64 1.92
N ALA A 625 -15.72 -21.46 0.87
CA ALA A 625 -15.21 -22.83 0.84
C ALA A 625 -13.77 -22.95 0.30
N LEU A 626 -13.15 -21.83 -0.09
CA LEU A 626 -11.79 -21.78 -0.65
C LEU A 626 -10.75 -21.47 0.44
N PRO A 627 -9.55 -22.07 0.41
CA PRO A 627 -8.45 -21.71 1.32
C PRO A 627 -8.17 -20.20 1.29
N LYS A 628 -8.06 -19.56 2.45
CA LYS A 628 -7.78 -18.12 2.59
C LYS A 628 -6.52 -17.73 1.78
N ILE A 629 -6.51 -16.51 1.26
CA ILE A 629 -5.35 -15.95 0.54
C ILE A 629 -4.21 -15.69 1.55
N SER A 630 -3.00 -16.17 1.26
CA SER A 630 -1.80 -15.89 2.06
C SER A 630 -1.34 -14.42 1.93
N PRO A 631 -0.70 -13.83 2.94
CA PRO A 631 -0.02 -12.54 2.78
C PRO A 631 1.16 -12.65 1.81
N LEU A 632 1.58 -11.52 1.24
CA LEU A 632 2.78 -11.42 0.38
C LEU A 632 4.06 -11.22 1.21
N PRO A 633 5.25 -11.63 0.73
CA PRO A 633 6.50 -11.55 1.49
C PRO A 633 7.02 -10.11 1.62
N THR A 634 7.17 -9.60 2.85
CA THR A 634 7.69 -8.24 3.10
C THR A 634 9.11 -8.01 2.56
N SER A 635 9.89 -9.06 2.32
CA SER A 635 11.28 -8.99 1.83
C SER A 635 11.43 -8.52 0.39
N SER A 636 10.41 -8.71 -0.44
CA SER A 636 10.38 -8.29 -1.85
C SER A 636 9.32 -7.20 -2.13
N ALA A 637 8.75 -6.62 -1.07
CA ALA A 637 7.83 -5.49 -1.19
C ALA A 637 8.62 -4.22 -1.54
N GLY A 638 8.25 -3.57 -2.66
CA GLY A 638 8.83 -2.30 -3.07
C GLY A 638 8.45 -1.13 -2.15
N SER A 639 9.04 0.04 -2.38
CA SER A 639 8.84 1.25 -1.58
C SER A 639 7.45 1.92 -1.69
N GLY A 640 6.58 1.44 -2.58
CA GLY A 640 5.26 2.04 -2.83
C GLY A 640 4.24 1.82 -1.70
N GLU A 641 3.30 2.77 -1.52
CA GLU A 641 2.25 2.69 -0.48
C GLU A 641 1.44 1.39 -0.57
N ASP A 642 1.18 0.90 -1.79
CA ASP A 642 0.31 -0.24 -2.09
C ASP A 642 0.95 -1.62 -1.89
N ALA A 643 2.28 -1.76 -2.00
CA ALA A 643 2.98 -3.04 -1.87
C ALA A 643 2.84 -3.64 -0.46
N LEU A 644 2.82 -2.77 0.56
CA LEU A 644 2.68 -3.17 1.98
C LEU A 644 1.23 -3.43 2.40
N VAL A 645 0.23 -3.27 1.53
CA VAL A 645 -1.19 -3.48 1.88
C VAL A 645 -1.52 -4.97 2.03
N PHE A 646 -0.82 -5.85 1.31
CA PHE A 646 -1.07 -7.29 1.29
C PHE A 646 -0.05 -8.13 2.09
N THR A 647 0.96 -7.51 2.74
CA THR A 647 1.96 -8.23 3.54
C THR A 647 1.48 -8.58 4.95
N LEU A 648 0.43 -7.90 5.45
CA LEU A 648 -0.18 -8.17 6.75
C LEU A 648 -1.39 -9.10 6.60
N ARG A 649 -1.38 -10.24 7.30
CA ARG A 649 -2.50 -11.21 7.31
C ARG A 649 -3.82 -10.57 7.72
N THR A 650 -3.82 -9.68 8.73
CA THR A 650 -5.02 -8.92 9.13
C THR A 650 -5.53 -8.02 8.00
N GLY A 651 -4.64 -7.34 7.28
CA GLY A 651 -4.99 -6.54 6.10
C GLY A 651 -5.64 -7.36 4.99
N VAL A 652 -5.08 -8.53 4.67
CA VAL A 652 -5.64 -9.47 3.69
C VAL A 652 -7.01 -10.01 4.14
N GLU A 653 -7.14 -10.44 5.40
CA GLU A 653 -8.41 -10.93 5.96
C GLU A 653 -9.46 -9.81 6.15
N PHE A 654 -9.06 -8.54 6.26
CA PHE A 654 -9.92 -7.36 6.25
C PHE A 654 -10.41 -7.00 4.84
N LEU A 655 -9.53 -7.06 3.84
CA LEU A 655 -9.85 -6.73 2.45
C LEU A 655 -10.77 -7.75 1.76
N PHE A 656 -10.52 -9.04 2.00
CA PHE A 656 -11.22 -10.17 1.36
C PHE A 656 -12.27 -10.83 2.27
N ARG A 657 -13.01 -10.03 3.05
CA ARG A 657 -14.15 -10.52 3.85
C ARG A 657 -15.25 -11.08 2.94
N PRO A 658 -15.90 -12.22 3.31
CA PRO A 658 -17.09 -12.72 2.61
C PRO A 658 -18.23 -11.70 2.59
N PHE A 659 -19.15 -11.83 1.64
CA PHE A 659 -20.30 -10.93 1.55
C PHE A 659 -21.42 -11.37 2.51
N ASN A 660 -21.74 -10.52 3.50
CA ASN A 660 -22.83 -10.78 4.42
C ASN A 660 -24.18 -10.78 3.69
N ALA A 661 -24.97 -11.85 3.86
CA ALA A 661 -26.32 -11.90 3.31
C ALA A 661 -27.26 -10.81 3.89
N GLU A 662 -26.99 -10.28 5.09
CA GLU A 662 -27.76 -9.18 5.69
C GLU A 662 -27.52 -7.82 5.01
N ASP A 663 -26.36 -7.64 4.39
CA ASP A 663 -26.00 -6.44 3.63
C ASP A 663 -26.50 -6.47 2.18
N SER A 664 -27.15 -7.57 1.76
CA SER A 664 -27.68 -7.74 0.40
C SER A 664 -28.74 -6.70 -0.01
N ASP A 665 -29.59 -6.23 0.91
CA ASP A 665 -30.62 -5.23 0.63
C ASP A 665 -30.11 -3.79 0.78
N GLN A 666 -28.78 -3.57 0.70
CA GLN A 666 -28.15 -2.30 1.05
C GLN A 666 -27.06 -1.87 0.05
N ILE A 667 -26.97 -0.57 -0.21
CA ILE A 667 -25.91 0.06 -0.99
C ILE A 667 -25.30 1.16 -0.12
N PHE A 668 -23.98 1.23 -0.07
CA PHE A 668 -23.30 2.42 0.43
C PHE A 668 -23.01 3.36 -0.73
N VAL A 669 -23.28 4.65 -0.57
CA VAL A 669 -23.08 5.67 -1.61
C VAL A 669 -22.20 6.78 -1.05
N MET A 670 -21.09 7.06 -1.74
CA MET A 670 -20.15 8.13 -1.40
C MET A 670 -20.16 9.20 -2.50
N VAL A 671 -20.32 10.46 -2.07
CA VAL A 671 -20.31 11.66 -2.92
C VAL A 671 -19.21 12.60 -2.43
N VAL A 672 -18.23 12.88 -3.28
CA VAL A 672 -17.08 13.71 -2.97
C VAL A 672 -17.16 15.02 -3.75
N GLY A 673 -17.18 16.14 -3.03
CA GLY A 673 -17.19 17.49 -3.60
C GLY A 673 -15.80 18.08 -3.73
N THR A 674 -15.59 18.91 -4.75
CA THR A 674 -14.30 19.54 -5.05
C THR A 674 -14.41 21.05 -5.26
N SER A 675 -13.27 21.74 -5.09
CA SER A 675 -13.15 23.18 -5.32
C SER A 675 -13.36 23.59 -6.78
N ASP A 676 -13.08 22.72 -7.76
CA ASP A 676 -13.36 22.97 -9.19
C ASP A 676 -14.80 22.57 -9.60
N GLY A 677 -15.67 22.27 -8.62
CA GLY A 677 -17.10 22.05 -8.80
C GLY A 677 -17.46 20.71 -9.44
N ARG A 678 -16.57 19.71 -9.32
CA ARG A 678 -16.93 18.31 -9.60
C ARG A 678 -17.61 17.68 -8.38
N LEU A 679 -18.53 16.79 -8.69
CA LEU A 679 -19.16 15.84 -7.78
C LEU A 679 -18.73 14.45 -8.24
N HIS A 680 -17.84 13.80 -7.50
CA HIS A 680 -17.38 12.45 -7.78
C HIS A 680 -18.27 11.46 -7.03
N LEU A 681 -18.82 10.47 -7.73
CA LEU A 681 -19.74 9.47 -7.18
C LEU A 681 -19.08 8.09 -7.19
N SER A 682 -19.11 7.38 -6.06
CA SER A 682 -18.77 5.97 -5.96
C SER A 682 -19.77 5.21 -5.10
N ILE A 683 -19.86 3.89 -5.30
CA ILE A 683 -20.77 3.00 -4.57
C ILE A 683 -20.03 1.81 -3.92
N TYR A 684 -20.69 1.22 -2.93
CA TYR A 684 -20.17 0.21 -2.02
C TYR A 684 -18.92 0.73 -1.28
N ASP A 685 -17.75 0.10 -1.46
CA ASP A 685 -16.48 0.60 -0.93
C ASP A 685 -15.83 1.59 -1.92
N SER A 686 -15.40 1.09 -3.09
CA SER A 686 -14.49 1.80 -4.00
C SER A 686 -14.92 1.81 -5.48
N PHE A 687 -16.13 1.35 -5.82
CA PHE A 687 -16.56 1.30 -7.23
C PHE A 687 -16.99 2.68 -7.74
N VAL A 688 -16.15 3.30 -8.56
CA VAL A 688 -16.35 4.67 -9.10
C VAL A 688 -17.39 4.68 -10.22
N ILE A 689 -18.46 5.45 -10.04
CA ILE A 689 -19.41 5.84 -11.10
C ILE A 689 -18.85 7.04 -11.90
N GLY A 690 -18.09 7.90 -11.21
CA GLY A 690 -17.24 8.94 -11.79
C GLY A 690 -17.71 10.37 -11.59
N ASP A 691 -16.99 11.29 -12.23
CA ASP A 691 -17.16 12.74 -12.05
C ASP A 691 -18.37 13.31 -12.80
N PHE A 692 -19.17 14.13 -12.11
CA PHE A 692 -20.20 15.02 -12.66
C PHE A 692 -19.80 16.48 -12.42
N ARG A 693 -20.29 17.42 -13.23
CA ARG A 693 -20.24 18.87 -12.94
C ARG A 693 -21.63 19.47 -13.08
N TYR A 694 -22.21 19.92 -11.98
CA TYR A 694 -23.52 20.56 -11.99
C TYR A 694 -23.39 22.04 -12.39
N THR A 695 -24.27 22.49 -13.29
CA THR A 695 -24.37 23.90 -13.69
C THR A 695 -25.82 24.34 -13.63
N LEU A 696 -26.07 25.58 -13.20
CA LEU A 696 -27.43 26.11 -13.06
C LEU A 696 -28.08 26.31 -14.44
N PRO A 697 -29.35 25.89 -14.65
CA PRO A 697 -30.08 26.12 -15.90
C PRO A 697 -30.06 27.60 -16.33
N SER A 698 -29.51 27.86 -17.51
CA SER A 698 -28.89 29.16 -17.84
C SER A 698 -29.86 30.28 -18.24
N SER A 699 -31.16 30.14 -17.95
CA SER A 699 -32.18 31.17 -18.19
C SER A 699 -32.52 32.04 -16.97
N MET A 700 -32.14 31.60 -15.75
CA MET A 700 -32.57 32.24 -14.50
C MET A 700 -31.40 32.63 -13.56
N TYR A 701 -30.20 32.11 -13.79
CA TYR A 701 -29.05 32.28 -12.89
C TYR A 701 -27.76 32.62 -13.64
N LYS A 702 -26.81 33.29 -12.95
CA LYS A 702 -25.46 33.55 -13.49
C LYS A 702 -24.68 32.23 -13.60
N PRO A 703 -23.96 31.96 -14.71
CA PRO A 703 -23.07 30.81 -14.78
C PRO A 703 -21.87 30.99 -13.84
N GLY A 704 -21.53 29.96 -13.09
CA GLY A 704 -20.41 29.93 -12.15
C GLY A 704 -20.17 28.51 -11.64
N VAL A 705 -18.98 28.25 -11.10
CA VAL A 705 -18.59 26.94 -10.55
C VAL A 705 -19.37 26.69 -9.25
N MET A 706 -19.98 25.51 -9.12
CA MET A 706 -20.82 25.13 -7.98
C MET A 706 -20.08 24.11 -7.10
N GLN A 707 -19.66 24.53 -5.90
CA GLN A 707 -18.94 23.71 -4.93
C GLN A 707 -19.92 23.07 -3.94
N MET A 708 -19.72 21.80 -3.58
CA MET A 708 -20.54 21.14 -2.56
C MET A 708 -20.05 21.49 -1.15
N ILE A 709 -20.98 21.92 -0.30
CA ILE A 709 -20.74 22.23 1.12
C ILE A 709 -21.26 21.11 2.03
N GLN A 710 -22.41 20.51 1.70
CA GLN A 710 -23.03 19.48 2.53
C GLN A 710 -23.84 18.49 1.68
N HIS A 711 -23.98 17.27 2.20
CA HIS A 711 -24.73 16.15 1.62
C HIS A 711 -25.67 15.57 2.68
N ALA A 712 -26.94 15.40 2.35
CA ALA A 712 -27.96 14.76 3.20
C ALA A 712 -28.74 13.70 2.41
N SER A 713 -29.18 12.63 3.08
CA SER A 713 -29.76 11.44 2.45
C SER A 713 -30.45 10.57 3.51
N HIS A 714 -31.49 9.83 3.14
CA HIS A 714 -32.19 8.90 4.03
C HIS A 714 -32.13 7.47 3.47
N PRO A 715 -31.99 6.39 4.29
CA PRO A 715 -31.84 5.03 3.78
C PRO A 715 -32.95 4.56 2.84
N GLU A 716 -34.20 4.94 3.10
CA GLU A 716 -35.36 4.50 2.32
C GLU A 716 -35.53 5.26 0.98
N ILE A 717 -34.63 6.20 0.66
CA ILE A 717 -34.76 7.13 -0.47
C ILE A 717 -33.50 7.11 -1.33
N SER A 718 -33.68 7.01 -2.66
CA SER A 718 -32.59 6.99 -3.65
C SER A 718 -32.20 8.36 -4.21
N THR A 719 -32.94 9.41 -3.83
CA THR A 719 -32.57 10.81 -4.07
C THR A 719 -31.74 11.34 -2.91
N HIS A 720 -30.56 11.89 -3.21
CA HIS A 720 -29.67 12.54 -2.26
C HIS A 720 -29.81 14.06 -2.38
N SER A 721 -29.80 14.78 -1.26
CA SER A 721 -29.92 16.24 -1.23
C SER A 721 -28.53 16.88 -1.10
N LEU A 722 -28.11 17.62 -2.13
CA LEU A 722 -26.80 18.28 -2.19
C LEU A 722 -26.95 19.78 -1.98
N LEU A 723 -26.21 20.35 -1.02
CA LEU A 723 -26.14 21.79 -0.81
C LEU A 723 -24.91 22.36 -1.51
N LEU A 724 -25.16 23.08 -2.60
CA LEU A 724 -24.15 23.67 -3.48
C LEU A 724 -24.07 25.19 -3.31
N LYS A 725 -22.87 25.75 -3.35
CA LYS A 725 -22.62 27.20 -3.34
C LYS A 725 -21.83 27.62 -4.57
N SER A 726 -22.09 28.80 -5.11
CA SER A 726 -21.28 29.34 -6.21
C SER A 726 -19.93 29.85 -5.69
N SER A 727 -18.82 29.39 -6.28
CA SER A 727 -17.46 29.83 -5.96
C SER A 727 -17.19 31.30 -6.31
N THR A 728 -18.07 31.94 -7.08
CA THR A 728 -17.96 33.33 -7.54
C THR A 728 -19.23 34.15 -7.26
N GLY A 729 -20.16 33.58 -6.48
CA GLY A 729 -21.43 34.21 -6.12
C GLY A 729 -21.40 34.90 -4.76
N GLU A 730 -22.53 35.47 -4.37
CA GLU A 730 -22.70 36.09 -3.07
C GLU A 730 -22.83 35.02 -1.97
N ASP A 731 -22.03 35.16 -0.90
CA ASP A 731 -21.99 34.28 0.28
C ASP A 731 -23.32 34.20 1.07
N SER A 732 -24.34 34.97 0.67
CA SER A 732 -25.72 34.95 1.15
C SER A 732 -26.58 33.85 0.51
N THR A 733 -26.07 33.12 -0.50
CA THR A 733 -26.85 32.18 -1.31
C THR A 733 -26.29 30.75 -1.35
N VAL A 734 -27.17 29.77 -1.21
CA VAL A 734 -26.91 28.32 -1.33
C VAL A 734 -28.05 27.69 -2.14
N TYR A 735 -27.76 26.60 -2.85
CA TYR A 735 -28.69 25.90 -3.73
C TYR A 735 -28.82 24.45 -3.27
N LEU A 736 -30.03 24.05 -2.87
CA LEU A 736 -30.38 22.66 -2.59
C LEU A 736 -30.72 21.99 -3.93
N VAL A 737 -29.99 20.93 -4.28
CA VAL A 737 -30.13 20.22 -5.55
C VAL A 737 -30.31 18.72 -5.27
N PRO A 738 -31.44 18.10 -5.64
CA PRO A 738 -31.59 16.65 -5.58
C PRO A 738 -30.74 15.98 -6.67
N MET A 739 -29.91 15.02 -6.26
CA MET A 739 -29.23 14.04 -7.11
C MET A 739 -30.02 12.74 -7.04
N ASP A 740 -30.61 12.34 -8.16
CA ASP A 740 -31.42 11.13 -8.28
C ASP A 740 -30.56 9.95 -8.75
N LEU A 741 -30.63 8.85 -8.00
CA LEU A 741 -29.98 7.58 -8.31
C LEU A 741 -31.04 6.52 -8.65
N PRO A 742 -31.79 6.65 -9.77
CA PRO A 742 -32.93 5.77 -10.08
C PRO A 742 -32.53 4.31 -10.28
N PHE A 743 -31.25 4.03 -10.53
CA PHE A 743 -30.71 2.68 -10.57
C PHE A 743 -30.83 1.94 -9.23
N ILE A 744 -30.85 2.62 -8.08
CA ILE A 744 -30.97 1.99 -6.75
C ILE A 744 -32.29 1.19 -6.61
N PRO A 745 -33.49 1.76 -6.87
CA PRO A 745 -34.75 1.02 -6.80
C PRO A 745 -35.11 0.24 -8.08
N SER A 746 -34.39 0.42 -9.20
CA SER A 746 -34.77 -0.16 -10.49
C SER A 746 -33.79 -1.18 -11.10
N PHE A 747 -32.63 -1.42 -10.49
CA PHE A 747 -31.68 -2.39 -11.03
C PHE A 747 -32.28 -3.82 -11.04
N PRO A 748 -32.18 -4.56 -12.16
CA PRO A 748 -32.75 -5.92 -12.25
C PRO A 748 -31.88 -6.97 -11.55
N ILE A 749 -30.56 -6.77 -11.53
CA ILE A 749 -29.61 -7.51 -10.71
C ILE A 749 -29.64 -6.90 -9.30
N ASN A 750 -29.37 -7.68 -8.24
CA ASN A 750 -29.05 -7.03 -6.97
C ASN A 750 -27.68 -6.33 -7.08
N ILE A 751 -27.73 -5.00 -7.17
CA ILE A 751 -26.56 -4.14 -7.37
C ILE A 751 -25.56 -4.19 -6.20
N SER A 752 -25.95 -4.54 -4.98
CA SER A 752 -25.02 -4.73 -3.86
C SER A 752 -24.09 -5.93 -4.11
N LEU A 753 -24.64 -7.04 -4.61
CA LEU A 753 -23.89 -8.23 -5.01
C LEU A 753 -22.97 -7.93 -6.19
N LEU A 754 -23.44 -7.16 -7.17
CA LEU A 754 -22.62 -6.74 -8.30
C LEU A 754 -21.45 -5.86 -7.83
N ALA A 755 -21.71 -4.78 -7.10
CA ALA A 755 -20.67 -3.87 -6.61
C ALA A 755 -19.69 -4.58 -5.64
N SER A 756 -20.17 -5.47 -4.78
CA SER A 756 -19.34 -6.34 -3.94
C SER A 756 -18.41 -7.20 -4.77
N LYS A 757 -18.91 -7.96 -5.74
CA LYS A 757 -18.05 -8.86 -6.53
C LYS A 757 -17.14 -8.11 -7.52
N LEU A 758 -17.52 -6.93 -8.00
CA LEU A 758 -16.64 -6.04 -8.78
C LEU A 758 -15.51 -5.45 -7.93
N THR A 759 -15.80 -4.93 -6.73
CA THR A 759 -14.77 -4.42 -5.81
C THR A 759 -13.86 -5.55 -5.29
N THR A 760 -14.38 -6.75 -5.06
CA THR A 760 -13.56 -7.95 -4.77
C THR A 760 -12.67 -8.31 -5.95
N LEU A 761 -13.16 -8.24 -7.19
CA LEU A 761 -12.32 -8.47 -8.39
C LEU A 761 -11.22 -7.40 -8.50
N GLN A 762 -11.51 -6.13 -8.24
CA GLN A 762 -10.50 -5.05 -8.19
C GLN A 762 -9.40 -5.33 -7.14
N LYS A 763 -9.79 -5.77 -5.93
CA LYS A 763 -8.85 -6.18 -4.87
C LYS A 763 -7.97 -7.36 -5.32
N LEU A 764 -8.55 -8.38 -5.96
CA LEU A 764 -7.82 -9.56 -6.47
C LEU A 764 -6.87 -9.20 -7.62
N LEU A 765 -7.29 -8.35 -8.56
CA LEU A 765 -6.45 -7.91 -9.68
C LEU A 765 -5.20 -7.18 -9.18
N ARG A 766 -5.36 -6.29 -8.20
CA ARG A 766 -4.24 -5.59 -7.57
C ARG A 766 -3.31 -6.58 -6.85
N TYR A 767 -3.88 -7.52 -6.09
CA TYR A 767 -3.11 -8.58 -5.43
C TYR A 767 -2.32 -9.46 -6.42
N VAL A 768 -2.92 -9.82 -7.57
CA VAL A 768 -2.24 -10.57 -8.64
C VAL A 768 -1.10 -9.76 -9.26
N LYS A 769 -1.25 -8.44 -9.42
CA LYS A 769 -0.17 -7.56 -9.90
C LYS A 769 0.99 -7.47 -8.90
N GLU A 770 0.70 -7.27 -7.62
CA GLU A 770 1.76 -7.30 -6.59
C GLU A 770 2.45 -8.67 -6.56
N ALA A 771 1.72 -9.78 -6.54
CA ALA A 771 2.30 -11.13 -6.57
C ALA A 771 3.21 -11.36 -7.79
N GLN A 772 2.83 -10.84 -8.97
CA GLN A 772 3.63 -10.87 -10.19
C GLN A 772 4.93 -10.05 -10.06
N LEU A 773 4.90 -8.88 -9.39
CA LEU A 773 6.08 -8.06 -9.12
C LEU A 773 7.02 -8.74 -8.12
N HIS A 774 6.48 -9.28 -7.01
CA HIS A 774 7.25 -10.09 -6.05
C HIS A 774 7.96 -11.26 -6.75
N MET A 775 7.29 -11.96 -7.67
CA MET A 775 7.90 -13.04 -8.45
C MET A 775 9.04 -12.55 -9.36
N GLN A 776 8.96 -11.36 -9.97
CA GLN A 776 10.09 -10.81 -10.73
C GLN A 776 11.28 -10.46 -9.82
N VAL A 777 11.02 -9.90 -8.63
CA VAL A 777 12.08 -9.54 -7.66
C VAL A 777 12.79 -10.79 -7.13
N GLU A 778 12.04 -11.79 -6.65
CA GLU A 778 12.63 -13.06 -6.17
C GLU A 778 13.38 -13.78 -7.31
N TYR A 779 12.89 -13.72 -8.56
CA TYR A 779 13.62 -14.29 -9.70
C TYR A 779 14.94 -13.56 -9.99
N LYS A 780 14.95 -12.22 -10.04
CA LYS A 780 16.18 -11.43 -10.22
C LYS A 780 17.18 -11.72 -9.09
N ASN A 781 16.72 -11.84 -7.84
CA ASN A 781 17.53 -12.27 -6.69
C ASN A 781 18.18 -13.66 -6.88
N THR A 782 17.51 -14.63 -7.53
CA THR A 782 18.13 -15.95 -7.84
C THR A 782 19.25 -15.86 -8.88
N ARG A 783 19.33 -14.82 -9.72
CA ARG A 783 20.27 -14.74 -10.85
C ARG A 783 21.44 -13.80 -10.62
N GLU A 784 21.21 -12.63 -10.04
CA GLU A 784 22.26 -11.60 -9.96
C GLU A 784 23.56 -12.09 -9.29
N LEU A 785 23.46 -12.74 -8.13
CA LEU A 785 24.64 -13.19 -7.40
C LEU A 785 25.38 -14.33 -8.13
N PRO A 786 24.72 -15.40 -8.61
CA PRO A 786 25.35 -16.39 -9.50
C PRO A 786 25.98 -15.78 -10.76
N THR A 787 25.29 -14.88 -11.46
CA THR A 787 25.82 -14.25 -12.69
C THR A 787 27.08 -13.42 -12.41
N ARG A 788 27.16 -12.72 -11.26
CA ARG A 788 28.38 -12.03 -10.83
C ARG A 788 29.54 -13.01 -10.56
N PHE A 789 29.25 -14.20 -10.00
CA PHE A 789 30.26 -15.25 -9.79
C PHE A 789 30.70 -15.98 -11.08
N LEU A 790 29.82 -16.11 -12.08
CA LEU A 790 30.15 -16.74 -13.37
C LEU A 790 31.00 -15.82 -14.24
N ARG A 791 30.62 -14.54 -14.36
CA ARG A 791 31.38 -13.52 -15.13
C ARG A 791 32.82 -13.35 -14.65
N SER A 792 33.11 -13.62 -13.38
CA SER A 792 34.48 -13.55 -12.86
C SER A 792 35.39 -14.71 -13.30
N VAL A 793 34.86 -15.73 -14.01
CA VAL A 793 35.63 -16.84 -14.59
C VAL A 793 35.63 -16.80 -16.11
N GLU A 794 34.55 -16.34 -16.72
CA GLU A 794 34.40 -16.28 -18.18
C GLU A 794 35.54 -15.49 -18.83
N GLY A 795 35.91 -14.33 -18.27
CA GLY A 795 37.05 -13.53 -18.75
C GLY A 795 38.42 -14.23 -18.65
N ASP A 796 38.62 -15.13 -17.69
CA ASP A 796 39.87 -15.91 -17.55
C ASP A 796 39.87 -17.14 -18.49
N LEU A 797 38.70 -17.73 -18.74
CA LEU A 797 38.52 -18.84 -19.68
C LEU A 797 38.62 -18.40 -21.14
N GLU A 798 38.13 -17.20 -21.49
CA GLU A 798 38.29 -16.62 -22.84
C GLU A 798 39.77 -16.32 -23.17
N GLN A 799 40.59 -15.99 -22.16
CA GLN A 799 42.03 -15.75 -22.31
C GLN A 799 42.85 -17.06 -22.34
N ALA A 800 42.26 -18.21 -22.02
CA ALA A 800 42.97 -19.48 -21.89
C ALA A 800 43.35 -20.10 -23.25
N THR A 801 44.62 -19.97 -23.64
CA THR A 801 45.13 -20.49 -24.93
C THR A 801 45.02 -22.02 -25.14
N LYS A 802 44.70 -22.80 -24.10
CA LYS A 802 44.46 -24.25 -24.14
C LYS A 802 43.48 -24.70 -23.05
N GLY A 803 42.25 -25.00 -23.40
CA GLY A 803 41.26 -25.52 -22.45
C GLY A 803 39.83 -25.53 -23.02
N PRO A 804 38.84 -25.83 -22.17
CA PRO A 804 37.47 -25.38 -22.40
C PRO A 804 37.44 -23.83 -22.37
N THR A 805 36.73 -23.21 -23.31
CA THR A 805 36.67 -21.73 -23.47
C THR A 805 35.39 -21.12 -22.87
N ASP A 806 34.63 -21.91 -22.11
CA ASP A 806 33.29 -21.59 -21.62
C ASP A 806 33.07 -22.34 -20.30
N ILE A 807 32.45 -21.67 -19.33
CA ILE A 807 32.23 -22.19 -17.98
C ILE A 807 31.34 -23.45 -17.97
N VAL A 808 30.38 -23.57 -18.90
CA VAL A 808 29.56 -24.78 -19.07
C VAL A 808 30.45 -25.96 -19.47
N GLN A 809 31.31 -25.77 -20.49
CA GLN A 809 32.26 -26.79 -20.93
C GLN A 809 33.26 -27.16 -19.82
N ALA A 810 33.74 -26.18 -19.06
CA ALA A 810 34.75 -26.39 -18.02
C ALA A 810 34.19 -27.16 -16.80
N LEU A 811 32.98 -26.82 -16.35
CA LEU A 811 32.30 -27.57 -15.29
C LEU A 811 31.86 -28.96 -15.78
N PHE A 812 31.36 -29.09 -17.01
CA PHE A 812 31.02 -30.39 -17.63
C PHE A 812 32.25 -31.32 -17.71
N HIS A 813 33.40 -30.79 -18.15
CA HIS A 813 34.68 -31.51 -18.13
C HIS A 813 35.05 -31.96 -16.71
N THR A 814 34.89 -31.08 -15.73
CA THR A 814 35.21 -31.36 -14.31
C THR A 814 34.34 -32.49 -13.75
N VAL A 815 33.03 -32.53 -14.06
CA VAL A 815 32.14 -33.63 -13.65
C VAL A 815 32.52 -34.96 -14.32
N VAL A 816 32.84 -34.94 -15.62
CA VAL A 816 33.07 -36.19 -16.39
C VAL A 816 34.46 -36.79 -16.17
N THR A 817 35.48 -35.96 -15.94
CA THR A 817 36.88 -36.41 -15.82
C THR A 817 37.44 -36.38 -14.40
N GLY A 818 36.76 -35.69 -13.48
CA GLY A 818 37.30 -35.35 -12.15
C GLY A 818 38.38 -34.27 -12.16
N HIS A 819 38.86 -33.81 -13.32
CA HIS A 819 39.91 -32.80 -13.45
C HIS A 819 39.31 -31.40 -13.70
N ALA A 820 39.46 -30.54 -12.69
CA ALA A 820 39.25 -29.10 -12.83
C ALA A 820 40.44 -28.45 -13.55
N HIS A 821 40.15 -27.65 -14.59
CA HIS A 821 41.13 -26.85 -15.32
C HIS A 821 41.61 -25.65 -14.47
N GLU A 822 42.79 -25.09 -14.76
CA GLU A 822 43.53 -24.21 -13.84
C GLU A 822 42.73 -22.98 -13.34
N PRO A 823 42.09 -22.15 -14.19
CA PRO A 823 41.31 -21.00 -13.71
C PRO A 823 40.06 -21.41 -12.93
N VAL A 824 39.46 -22.58 -13.23
CA VAL A 824 38.32 -23.11 -12.48
C VAL A 824 38.75 -23.66 -11.12
N ARG A 825 39.95 -24.25 -11.02
CA ARG A 825 40.56 -24.65 -9.75
C ARG A 825 40.78 -23.43 -8.84
N GLU A 826 41.37 -22.37 -9.38
CA GLU A 826 41.66 -21.13 -8.63
C GLU A 826 40.36 -20.39 -8.28
N TRP A 827 39.39 -20.31 -9.18
CA TRP A 827 38.08 -19.75 -8.86
C TRP A 827 37.34 -20.52 -7.77
N LEU A 828 37.30 -21.87 -7.82
CA LEU A 828 36.61 -22.67 -6.81
C LEU A 828 37.25 -22.54 -5.42
N VAL A 829 38.58 -22.50 -5.34
CA VAL A 829 39.32 -22.49 -4.06
C VAL A 829 39.46 -21.07 -3.48
N ASP A 830 39.83 -20.09 -4.30
CA ASP A 830 40.29 -18.78 -3.83
C ASP A 830 39.21 -17.67 -3.98
N ASN A 831 38.51 -17.62 -5.12
CA ASN A 831 37.51 -16.56 -5.39
C ASN A 831 36.12 -16.88 -4.81
N LEU A 832 35.59 -18.08 -5.09
CA LEU A 832 34.29 -18.52 -4.61
C LEU A 832 34.41 -19.05 -3.18
N ALA A 833 35.25 -20.09 -2.99
CA ALA A 833 35.48 -20.77 -1.72
C ALA A 833 34.18 -21.25 -1.01
N GLU A 834 34.30 -21.76 0.22
CA GLU A 834 33.13 -22.12 1.03
C GLU A 834 32.20 -20.91 1.29
N ARG A 835 32.76 -19.69 1.42
CA ARG A 835 31.99 -18.49 1.79
C ARG A 835 31.12 -17.95 0.64
N GLY A 836 31.62 -17.98 -0.58
CA GLY A 836 30.85 -17.61 -1.78
C GLY A 836 29.82 -18.68 -2.12
N HIS A 837 30.20 -19.97 -2.05
CA HIS A 837 29.26 -21.09 -2.22
C HIS A 837 28.06 -20.97 -1.26
N LYS A 838 28.29 -20.80 0.06
CA LYS A 838 27.20 -20.63 1.05
C LYS A 838 26.30 -19.41 0.80
N ARG A 839 26.77 -18.38 0.08
CA ARG A 839 25.96 -17.22 -0.32
C ARG A 839 25.14 -17.52 -1.57
N TRP A 840 25.75 -18.14 -2.58
CA TRP A 840 25.07 -18.61 -3.80
C TRP A 840 23.95 -19.59 -3.45
N ASP A 841 24.27 -20.64 -2.69
CA ASP A 841 23.34 -21.68 -2.24
C ASP A 841 22.13 -21.09 -1.53
N LYS A 842 22.36 -20.22 -0.53
CA LYS A 842 21.28 -19.55 0.19
C LYS A 842 20.42 -18.66 -0.73
N ALA A 843 21.03 -17.91 -1.65
CA ALA A 843 20.30 -17.00 -2.54
C ALA A 843 19.40 -17.76 -3.53
N VAL A 844 19.93 -18.79 -4.19
CA VAL A 844 19.17 -19.57 -5.19
C VAL A 844 18.10 -20.42 -4.51
N THR A 845 18.45 -21.18 -3.47
CA THR A 845 17.50 -22.04 -2.76
C THR A 845 16.37 -21.22 -2.14
N SER A 846 16.68 -20.15 -1.39
CA SER A 846 15.64 -19.31 -0.78
C SER A 846 14.76 -18.62 -1.83
N GLY A 847 15.33 -18.12 -2.93
CA GLY A 847 14.55 -17.46 -3.98
C GLY A 847 13.64 -18.43 -4.74
N LEU A 848 14.11 -19.64 -5.05
CA LEU A 848 13.28 -20.69 -5.69
C LEU A 848 12.18 -21.21 -4.74
N GLU A 849 12.45 -21.34 -3.45
CA GLU A 849 11.41 -21.68 -2.46
C GLU A 849 10.37 -20.57 -2.29
N ASN A 850 10.81 -19.30 -2.25
CA ASN A 850 9.91 -18.15 -2.24
C ASN A 850 9.03 -18.12 -3.51
N LEU A 851 9.61 -18.36 -4.69
CA LEU A 851 8.89 -18.44 -5.97
C LEU A 851 7.86 -19.58 -5.99
N ARG A 852 8.19 -20.75 -5.44
CA ARG A 852 7.26 -21.88 -5.29
C ARG A 852 6.04 -21.48 -4.47
N CYS A 853 6.25 -20.84 -3.32
CA CYS A 853 5.16 -20.37 -2.45
C CYS A 853 4.35 -19.25 -3.11
N LEU A 854 5.00 -18.25 -3.70
CA LEU A 854 4.33 -17.16 -4.45
C LEU A 854 3.40 -17.68 -5.55
N VAL A 855 3.80 -18.73 -6.28
CA VAL A 855 2.93 -19.33 -7.31
C VAL A 855 1.79 -20.15 -6.69
N HIS A 856 2.11 -21.03 -5.74
CA HIS A 856 1.16 -22.03 -5.21
C HIS A 856 0.17 -21.47 -4.18
N GLU A 857 0.60 -20.57 -3.31
CA GLU A 857 -0.19 -20.04 -2.18
C GLU A 857 -0.82 -18.67 -2.47
N ASN A 858 -0.15 -17.86 -3.29
CA ASN A 858 -0.59 -16.49 -3.59
C ASN A 858 -1.25 -16.39 -4.98
N LEU A 859 -0.51 -16.65 -6.07
CA LEU A 859 -0.97 -16.40 -7.43
C LEU A 859 -2.13 -17.33 -7.86
N LEU A 860 -1.96 -18.65 -7.79
CA LEU A 860 -2.97 -19.60 -8.25
C LEU A 860 -4.31 -19.49 -7.47
N PRO A 861 -4.34 -19.39 -6.12
CA PRO A 861 -5.58 -19.22 -5.37
C PRO A 861 -6.27 -17.85 -5.56
N ALA A 862 -5.55 -16.83 -6.04
CA ALA A 862 -6.14 -15.56 -6.45
C ALA A 862 -6.76 -15.65 -7.86
N LEU A 863 -6.07 -16.30 -8.81
CA LEU A 863 -6.60 -16.53 -10.17
C LEU A 863 -7.88 -17.40 -10.16
N GLU A 864 -7.95 -18.41 -9.28
CA GLU A 864 -9.15 -19.24 -9.15
C GLU A 864 -10.36 -18.46 -8.60
N ARG A 865 -10.14 -17.52 -7.67
CA ARG A 865 -11.17 -16.58 -7.22
C ARG A 865 -11.59 -15.62 -8.33
N CYS A 866 -10.65 -15.10 -9.13
CA CYS A 866 -10.97 -14.30 -10.31
C CYS A 866 -11.86 -15.09 -11.29
N ALA A 867 -11.54 -16.36 -11.55
CA ALA A 867 -12.33 -17.23 -12.43
C ALA A 867 -13.75 -17.47 -11.88
N ILE A 868 -13.92 -17.66 -10.57
CA ILE A 868 -15.23 -17.85 -9.93
C ILE A 868 -16.08 -16.57 -10.02
N ILE A 869 -15.50 -15.42 -9.71
CA ILE A 869 -16.20 -14.12 -9.81
C ILE A 869 -16.59 -13.82 -11.26
N LEU A 870 -15.66 -13.94 -12.21
CA LEU A 870 -15.94 -13.76 -13.64
C LEU A 870 -16.97 -14.77 -14.15
N SER A 871 -16.98 -16.01 -13.66
CA SER A 871 -18.01 -16.99 -14.01
C SER A 871 -19.40 -16.60 -13.48
N ARG A 872 -19.49 -16.03 -12.27
CA ARG A 872 -20.73 -15.49 -11.70
C ARG A 872 -21.23 -14.27 -12.50
N LEU A 873 -20.33 -13.35 -12.86
CA LEU A 873 -20.64 -12.21 -13.72
C LEU A 873 -21.10 -12.67 -15.12
N ARG A 874 -20.47 -13.71 -15.70
CA ARG A 874 -20.90 -14.31 -16.97
C ARG A 874 -22.31 -14.91 -16.88
N GLY A 875 -22.64 -15.56 -15.76
CA GLY A 875 -23.99 -16.05 -15.50
C GLY A 875 -25.03 -14.92 -15.41
N LEU A 876 -24.68 -13.80 -14.78
CA LEU A 876 -25.53 -12.60 -14.75
C LEU A 876 -25.71 -12.00 -16.16
N ALA A 877 -24.63 -11.87 -16.95
CA ALA A 877 -24.73 -11.43 -18.35
C ALA A 877 -25.68 -12.32 -19.15
N GLN A 878 -25.55 -13.65 -19.05
CA GLN A 878 -26.40 -14.60 -19.77
C GLN A 878 -27.87 -14.57 -19.35
N PHE A 879 -28.18 -14.26 -18.08
CA PHE A 879 -29.56 -14.16 -17.60
C PHE A 879 -30.24 -12.86 -18.07
N TYR A 880 -29.47 -11.78 -18.22
CA TYR A 880 -29.97 -10.44 -18.56
C TYR A 880 -29.57 -9.94 -19.96
N ASP A 881 -29.11 -10.84 -20.85
CA ASP A 881 -28.58 -10.60 -22.23
C ASP A 881 -29.53 -9.87 -23.19
N SER A 882 -30.73 -9.51 -22.73
CA SER A 882 -31.77 -8.76 -23.45
C SER A 882 -31.89 -7.29 -23.02
N ARG A 883 -30.96 -6.78 -22.18
CA ARG A 883 -30.99 -5.40 -21.67
C ARG A 883 -29.63 -4.69 -21.77
N ASP A 884 -29.65 -3.47 -22.30
CA ASP A 884 -28.49 -2.58 -22.37
C ASP A 884 -28.19 -1.83 -21.04
N ASP A 885 -29.02 -2.00 -20.01
CA ASP A 885 -28.96 -1.22 -18.74
C ASP A 885 -27.84 -1.66 -17.77
N ILE A 886 -27.20 -2.80 -18.03
CA ILE A 886 -26.23 -3.45 -17.15
C ILE A 886 -24.78 -3.10 -17.47
N GLY A 887 -24.46 -2.67 -18.69
CA GLY A 887 -23.13 -2.18 -19.08
C GLY A 887 -22.04 -3.26 -19.23
N PHE A 888 -22.36 -4.54 -19.38
CA PHE A 888 -21.39 -5.58 -19.73
C PHE A 888 -22.01 -6.74 -20.52
N SER A 889 -21.19 -7.40 -21.34
CA SER A 889 -21.60 -8.51 -22.21
C SER A 889 -20.90 -9.83 -21.89
N VAL A 890 -21.54 -10.95 -22.27
CA VAL A 890 -20.97 -12.31 -22.18
C VAL A 890 -19.60 -12.38 -22.89
N ALA A 891 -19.46 -11.72 -24.04
CA ALA A 891 -18.26 -11.72 -24.86
C ALA A 891 -17.08 -10.89 -24.29
N GLN A 892 -17.34 -9.91 -23.42
CA GLN A 892 -16.27 -9.23 -22.67
C GLN A 892 -15.76 -10.13 -21.54
N ILE A 893 -16.68 -10.74 -20.77
CA ILE A 893 -16.31 -11.57 -19.62
C ILE A 893 -15.65 -12.88 -20.04
N SER A 894 -16.10 -13.52 -21.13
CA SER A 894 -15.41 -14.70 -21.68
C SER A 894 -13.96 -14.40 -22.06
N ARG A 895 -13.66 -13.25 -22.68
CA ARG A 895 -12.27 -12.86 -22.97
C ARG A 895 -11.42 -12.62 -21.72
N ALA A 896 -12.02 -12.12 -20.63
CA ALA A 896 -11.31 -12.02 -19.34
C ALA A 896 -11.05 -13.41 -18.73
N LEU A 897 -12.00 -14.34 -18.83
CA LEU A 897 -11.82 -15.74 -18.40
C LEU A 897 -10.72 -16.46 -19.20
N ASP A 898 -10.63 -16.22 -20.52
CA ASP A 898 -9.57 -16.80 -21.36
C ASP A 898 -8.18 -16.34 -20.90
N ILE A 899 -8.02 -15.05 -20.51
CA ILE A 899 -6.76 -14.52 -19.98
C ILE A 899 -6.45 -15.12 -18.59
N VAL A 900 -7.45 -15.30 -17.72
CA VAL A 900 -7.26 -16.01 -16.43
C VAL A 900 -6.85 -17.47 -16.65
N ALA A 901 -7.36 -18.14 -17.68
CA ALA A 901 -6.91 -19.48 -18.07
C ALA A 901 -5.47 -19.49 -18.58
N CYS A 902 -5.05 -18.49 -19.37
CA CYS A 902 -3.66 -18.29 -19.79
C CYS A 902 -2.72 -18.10 -18.59
N LEU A 903 -3.07 -17.19 -17.67
CA LEU A 903 -2.33 -16.93 -16.43
C LEU A 903 -2.23 -18.19 -15.55
N ARG A 904 -3.31 -18.97 -15.42
CA ARG A 904 -3.30 -20.23 -14.67
C ARG A 904 -2.39 -21.28 -15.33
N MET A 905 -2.37 -21.37 -16.66
CA MET A 905 -1.48 -22.27 -17.41
C MET A 905 -0.01 -21.86 -17.28
N VAL A 906 0.29 -20.57 -17.41
CA VAL A 906 1.63 -20.00 -17.15
C VAL A 906 2.07 -20.29 -15.71
N GLY A 907 1.22 -20.05 -14.71
CA GLY A 907 1.52 -20.34 -13.31
C GLY A 907 1.88 -21.82 -13.07
N HIS A 908 1.18 -22.77 -13.70
CA HIS A 908 1.53 -24.20 -13.59
C HIS A 908 2.85 -24.54 -14.31
N LYS A 909 3.14 -23.94 -15.49
CA LYS A 909 4.44 -24.10 -16.17
C LYS A 909 5.58 -23.53 -15.33
N ILE A 910 5.42 -22.34 -14.74
CA ILE A 910 6.40 -21.75 -13.80
C ILE A 910 6.62 -22.67 -12.60
N LEU A 911 5.56 -23.17 -11.96
CA LEU A 911 5.68 -24.05 -10.79
C LEU A 911 6.48 -25.32 -11.09
N LEU A 912 6.25 -25.94 -12.25
CA LEU A 912 7.02 -27.09 -12.73
C LEU A 912 8.50 -26.73 -12.92
N HIS A 913 8.80 -25.63 -13.61
CA HIS A 913 10.19 -25.19 -13.82
C HIS A 913 10.92 -24.83 -12.51
N VAL A 914 10.23 -24.21 -11.53
CA VAL A 914 10.77 -23.95 -10.19
C VAL A 914 11.09 -25.25 -9.45
N MET A 915 10.21 -26.26 -9.52
CA MET A 915 10.42 -27.55 -8.86
C MET A 915 11.56 -28.35 -9.50
N ASP A 916 11.58 -28.43 -10.84
CA ASP A 916 12.67 -29.05 -11.60
C ASP A 916 14.03 -28.38 -11.31
N GLU A 917 14.07 -27.04 -11.33
CA GLU A 917 15.32 -26.31 -11.08
C GLU A 917 15.78 -26.44 -9.62
N LEU A 918 14.87 -26.46 -8.64
CA LEU A 918 15.21 -26.65 -7.22
C LEU A 918 15.85 -28.02 -6.95
N GLU A 919 15.32 -29.11 -7.55
CA GLU A 919 15.92 -30.45 -7.42
C GLU A 919 17.32 -30.50 -8.07
N LEU A 920 17.44 -29.99 -9.31
CA LEU A 920 18.69 -30.00 -10.06
C LEU A 920 19.76 -29.10 -9.43
N PHE A 921 19.37 -27.93 -8.91
CA PHE A 921 20.26 -27.03 -8.19
C PHE A 921 20.73 -27.63 -6.86
N THR A 922 19.87 -28.33 -6.11
CA THR A 922 20.26 -28.97 -4.84
C THR A 922 21.37 -30.01 -5.07
N ALA A 923 21.27 -30.82 -6.15
CA ALA A 923 22.31 -31.74 -6.56
C ALA A 923 23.59 -31.03 -7.01
N PHE A 924 23.48 -29.97 -7.82
CA PHE A 924 24.60 -29.17 -8.31
C PHE A 924 25.35 -28.42 -7.18
N SER A 925 24.63 -27.81 -6.25
CA SER A 925 25.20 -27.11 -5.08
C SER A 925 25.95 -28.06 -4.16
N THR A 926 25.37 -29.23 -3.89
CA THR A 926 26.04 -30.32 -3.14
C THR A 926 27.32 -30.76 -3.83
N TRP A 927 27.30 -30.89 -5.16
CA TRP A 927 28.49 -31.23 -5.95
C TRP A 927 29.55 -30.13 -5.96
N MET A 928 29.15 -28.86 -6.10
CA MET A 928 30.08 -27.73 -6.07
C MET A 928 30.77 -27.63 -4.70
N ARG A 929 30.00 -27.76 -3.60
CA ARG A 929 30.57 -27.78 -2.24
C ARG A 929 31.60 -28.90 -2.08
N PHE A 930 31.31 -30.09 -2.60
CA PHE A 930 32.22 -31.24 -2.59
C PHE A 930 33.50 -30.99 -3.40
N GLN A 931 33.42 -30.39 -4.59
CA GLN A 931 34.62 -30.05 -5.37
C GLN A 931 35.49 -29.00 -4.66
N ILE A 932 34.90 -27.99 -4.02
CA ILE A 932 35.63 -27.01 -3.21
C ILE A 932 36.38 -27.70 -2.07
N ASP A 933 35.72 -28.59 -1.31
CA ASP A 933 36.40 -29.36 -0.25
C ASP A 933 37.50 -30.26 -0.79
N ARG A 934 37.26 -30.96 -1.91
CA ARG A 934 38.23 -31.90 -2.51
C ARG A 934 39.46 -31.19 -3.08
N LEU A 935 39.31 -29.98 -3.62
CA LEU A 935 40.41 -29.17 -4.15
C LEU A 935 41.18 -28.42 -3.04
N ALA A 936 40.54 -28.12 -1.90
CA ALA A 936 41.18 -27.51 -0.72
C ALA A 936 41.77 -28.54 0.27
N ALA A 937 41.42 -29.82 0.17
CA ALA A 937 41.82 -30.87 1.09
C ALA A 937 43.31 -31.23 0.99
N SER A 938 43.96 -31.38 2.14
CA SER A 938 45.27 -32.04 2.24
C SER A 938 45.13 -33.55 2.00
N SER A 939 46.19 -34.19 1.51
CA SER A 939 46.16 -35.55 0.94
C SER A 939 45.62 -36.68 1.85
N SER A 940 45.56 -36.49 3.16
CA SER A 940 44.98 -37.46 4.10
C SER A 940 43.46 -37.36 4.27
N ALA A 941 42.82 -36.28 3.80
CA ALA A 941 41.36 -36.12 3.83
C ALA A 941 40.67 -36.55 2.52
N SER A 942 41.46 -36.95 1.50
CA SER A 942 40.95 -37.39 0.20
C SER A 942 40.13 -38.68 0.28
N ASP A 943 40.56 -39.65 1.11
CA ASP A 943 39.96 -40.99 1.14
C ASP A 943 38.48 -40.97 1.64
N GLU A 944 38.18 -40.16 2.67
CA GLU A 944 36.80 -39.96 3.16
C GLU A 944 35.90 -39.22 2.17
N LEU A 945 36.49 -38.45 1.25
CA LEU A 945 35.76 -37.76 0.19
C LEU A 945 35.42 -38.71 -0.97
N THR A 946 36.27 -39.68 -1.30
CA THR A 946 35.97 -40.68 -2.33
C THR A 946 34.76 -41.57 -2.01
N GLU A 947 34.47 -41.87 -0.75
CA GLU A 947 33.23 -42.60 -0.40
C GLU A 947 31.97 -41.76 -0.63
N LYS A 948 32.05 -40.43 -0.47
CA LYS A 948 30.95 -39.52 -0.81
C LYS A 948 30.79 -39.38 -2.33
N GLU A 949 31.88 -39.35 -3.09
CA GLU A 949 31.83 -39.24 -4.56
C GLU A 949 31.04 -40.38 -5.21
N ALA A 950 31.08 -41.57 -4.61
CA ALA A 950 30.32 -42.75 -5.06
C ALA A 950 28.79 -42.66 -4.89
N THR A 951 28.27 -41.68 -4.14
CA THR A 951 26.81 -41.50 -3.91
C THR A 951 26.20 -40.32 -4.66
N MET A 952 26.98 -39.60 -5.47
CA MET A 952 26.56 -38.34 -6.10
C MET A 952 25.77 -38.56 -7.39
N GLU A 953 24.63 -37.88 -7.52
CA GLU A 953 23.75 -37.94 -8.70
C GLU A 953 24.28 -37.10 -9.88
N ASN A 954 25.46 -37.47 -10.41
CA ASN A 954 26.16 -36.72 -11.45
C ASN A 954 25.31 -36.45 -12.71
N SER A 955 24.30 -37.28 -13.01
CA SER A 955 23.32 -37.04 -14.08
C SER A 955 22.48 -35.78 -13.86
N LYS A 956 22.07 -35.48 -12.61
CA LYS A 956 21.34 -34.25 -12.25
C LYS A 956 22.27 -33.03 -12.29
N VAL A 957 23.50 -33.17 -11.82
CA VAL A 957 24.55 -32.13 -11.89
C VAL A 957 24.80 -31.69 -13.33
N LEU A 958 25.00 -32.65 -14.26
CA LEU A 958 25.12 -32.36 -15.70
C LEU A 958 23.84 -31.73 -16.26
N GLY A 959 22.67 -32.21 -15.84
CA GLY A 959 21.36 -31.65 -16.22
C GLY A 959 21.20 -30.18 -15.83
N TYR A 960 21.68 -29.77 -14.66
CA TYR A 960 21.71 -28.36 -14.25
C TYR A 960 22.67 -27.53 -15.10
N ILE A 961 23.93 -27.99 -15.22
CA ILE A 961 25.01 -27.31 -15.96
C ILE A 961 24.59 -27.03 -17.42
N GLN A 962 23.91 -27.97 -18.07
CA GLN A 962 23.50 -27.83 -19.48
C GLN A 962 22.22 -27.02 -19.71
N LYS A 963 21.35 -26.81 -18.71
CA LYS A 963 19.98 -26.28 -18.92
C LYS A 963 19.61 -25.04 -18.12
N TYR A 964 20.29 -24.78 -17.01
CA TYR A 964 19.85 -23.79 -16.01
C TYR A 964 20.97 -22.84 -15.56
N LEU A 965 22.25 -23.19 -15.79
CA LEU A 965 23.41 -22.46 -15.27
C LEU A 965 23.57 -21.05 -15.86
N LEU A 966 23.46 -20.89 -17.18
CA LEU A 966 23.60 -19.60 -17.87
C LEU A 966 22.27 -18.83 -17.96
N GLN A 967 21.19 -19.54 -18.32
CA GLN A 967 19.84 -19.00 -18.39
C GLN A 967 18.87 -20.11 -17.94
N SER A 968 17.85 -19.76 -17.15
CA SER A 968 16.79 -20.69 -16.77
C SER A 968 15.59 -20.52 -17.70
N PRO A 969 14.85 -21.59 -18.07
CA PRO A 969 13.57 -21.53 -18.80
C PRO A 969 12.54 -20.58 -18.19
N MET A 970 12.68 -20.22 -16.90
CA MET A 970 11.86 -19.21 -16.23
C MET A 970 11.96 -17.81 -16.85
N SER A 971 13.06 -17.49 -17.54
CA SER A 971 13.32 -16.19 -18.19
C SER A 971 12.15 -15.75 -19.06
N ILE A 972 11.65 -16.65 -19.89
CA ILE A 972 10.56 -16.47 -20.86
C ILE A 972 9.27 -15.96 -20.20
N PHE A 973 9.07 -16.25 -18.91
CA PHE A 973 7.87 -15.89 -18.16
C PHE A 973 8.03 -14.62 -17.30
N LEU A 974 9.26 -14.27 -16.90
CA LEU A 974 9.55 -13.29 -15.83
C LEU A 974 10.57 -12.18 -16.20
N GLU A 975 11.36 -12.35 -17.25
CA GLU A 975 12.20 -11.26 -17.80
C GLU A 975 11.33 -10.21 -18.52
N ASP A 976 11.88 -9.01 -18.67
CA ASP A 976 11.17 -7.87 -19.22
C ASP A 976 11.16 -7.92 -20.77
N VAL A 977 10.00 -7.66 -21.37
CA VAL A 977 9.77 -7.84 -22.83
C VAL A 977 10.16 -6.56 -23.60
N PRO A 978 10.91 -6.64 -24.72
CA PRO A 978 11.23 -5.47 -25.54
C PRO A 978 9.99 -4.75 -26.07
N GLU A 979 9.98 -3.41 -26.03
CA GLU A 979 8.78 -2.59 -26.32
C GLU A 979 8.17 -2.84 -27.72
N GLY A 980 9.01 -3.07 -28.75
CA GLY A 980 8.54 -3.37 -30.10
C GLY A 980 7.81 -4.72 -30.22
N ASP A 981 8.25 -5.71 -29.46
CA ASP A 981 7.54 -6.99 -29.32
C ASP A 981 6.27 -6.79 -28.47
N TYR A 982 6.31 -5.94 -27.44
CA TYR A 982 5.16 -5.68 -26.57
C TYR A 982 3.97 -5.08 -27.34
N LEU A 983 4.20 -4.00 -28.10
CA LEU A 983 3.14 -3.28 -28.84
C LEU A 983 2.48 -4.16 -29.91
N SER A 984 3.29 -4.85 -30.72
CA SER A 984 2.78 -5.72 -31.80
C SER A 984 1.97 -6.91 -31.25
N ASN A 985 2.36 -7.45 -30.09
CA ASN A 985 1.59 -8.48 -29.41
C ASN A 985 0.32 -7.95 -28.73
N TRP A 986 0.31 -6.69 -28.27
CA TRP A 986 -0.90 -6.06 -27.73
C TRP A 986 -1.99 -5.90 -28.79
N GLU A 987 -1.65 -5.41 -29.98
CA GLU A 987 -2.59 -5.35 -31.13
C GLU A 987 -3.13 -6.75 -31.49
N ARG A 988 -2.25 -7.77 -31.45
CA ARG A 988 -2.65 -9.16 -31.67
C ARG A 988 -3.63 -9.67 -30.61
N ALA A 989 -3.41 -9.34 -29.33
CA ALA A 989 -4.33 -9.62 -28.22
C ALA A 989 -5.65 -8.83 -28.28
N GLU A 990 -5.73 -7.77 -29.10
CA GLU A 990 -6.96 -7.04 -29.42
C GLU A 990 -7.70 -7.58 -30.65
N SER A 991 -7.02 -8.32 -31.53
CA SER A 991 -7.59 -8.85 -32.78
C SER A 991 -8.71 -9.90 -32.62
N GLY A 992 -9.04 -10.32 -31.40
CA GLY A 992 -10.26 -11.05 -31.07
C GLY A 992 -10.19 -12.59 -31.17
N THR A 993 -9.03 -13.15 -31.48
CA THR A 993 -8.76 -14.60 -31.37
C THR A 993 -8.69 -15.07 -29.91
N SER A 994 -8.87 -16.37 -29.66
CA SER A 994 -8.70 -16.93 -28.31
C SER A 994 -7.23 -16.83 -27.86
N MET A 995 -7.00 -16.08 -26.79
CA MET A 995 -5.66 -15.94 -26.17
C MET A 995 -5.10 -17.31 -25.76
N LEU A 996 -5.96 -18.25 -25.34
CA LEU A 996 -5.56 -19.56 -24.85
C LEU A 996 -5.10 -20.49 -25.99
N GLU A 997 -5.75 -20.41 -27.14
CA GLU A 997 -5.34 -21.17 -28.33
C GLU A 997 -4.02 -20.64 -28.89
N GLU A 998 -3.89 -19.30 -29.02
CA GLU A 998 -2.65 -18.65 -29.47
C GLU A 998 -1.49 -18.97 -28.51
N LEU A 999 -1.66 -18.83 -27.20
CA LEU A 999 -0.63 -19.20 -26.21
C LEU A 999 -0.23 -20.68 -26.29
N THR A 1000 -1.19 -21.59 -26.52
CA THR A 1000 -0.90 -23.03 -26.70
C THR A 1000 -0.06 -23.28 -27.95
N LEU A 1001 -0.32 -22.55 -29.06
CA LEU A 1001 0.51 -22.60 -30.26
C LEU A 1001 1.91 -22.02 -30.04
N GLN A 1002 2.03 -20.91 -29.28
CA GLN A 1002 3.34 -20.34 -28.95
C GLN A 1002 4.17 -21.29 -28.07
N PHE A 1003 3.56 -22.03 -27.14
CA PHE A 1003 4.25 -23.10 -26.40
C PHE A 1003 4.67 -24.28 -27.29
N ALA A 1004 3.85 -24.69 -28.26
CA ALA A 1004 4.23 -25.73 -29.22
C ALA A 1004 5.44 -25.29 -30.07
N HIS A 1005 5.42 -24.08 -30.63
CA HIS A 1005 6.55 -23.50 -31.34
C HIS A 1005 7.82 -23.40 -30.47
N GLN A 1006 7.68 -23.04 -29.19
CA GLN A 1006 8.80 -23.01 -28.23
C GLN A 1006 9.39 -24.41 -28.01
N GLU A 1007 8.55 -25.43 -27.79
CA GLU A 1007 8.98 -26.82 -27.58
C GLU A 1007 9.60 -27.44 -28.86
N GLU A 1008 9.22 -26.95 -30.05
CA GLU A 1008 9.81 -27.32 -31.35
C GLU A 1008 11.06 -26.49 -31.74
N GLY A 1009 11.40 -25.43 -30.99
CA GLY A 1009 12.53 -24.54 -31.29
C GLY A 1009 12.28 -23.55 -32.44
N HIS A 1010 11.01 -23.27 -32.75
CA HIS A 1010 10.58 -22.29 -33.74
C HIS A 1010 10.46 -20.87 -33.15
N ALA A 1011 10.39 -19.86 -34.02
CA ALA A 1011 10.19 -18.48 -33.58
C ALA A 1011 8.77 -18.30 -33.00
N TYR A 1012 8.69 -17.82 -31.76
CA TYR A 1012 7.44 -17.64 -31.02
C TYR A 1012 7.31 -16.21 -30.46
N LEU A 1013 6.09 -15.80 -30.18
CA LEU A 1013 5.75 -14.45 -29.68
C LEU A 1013 6.05 -14.33 -28.18
N LYS A 1014 7.21 -13.79 -27.84
CA LYS A 1014 7.74 -13.71 -26.44
C LYS A 1014 6.81 -13.06 -25.42
N ALA A 1015 5.95 -12.12 -25.83
CA ALA A 1015 5.02 -11.47 -24.93
C ALA A 1015 3.89 -12.39 -24.44
N PHE A 1016 3.44 -13.37 -25.25
CA PHE A 1016 2.28 -14.20 -24.90
C PHE A 1016 2.52 -15.12 -23.68
N PRO A 1017 3.69 -15.77 -23.52
CA PRO A 1017 4.05 -16.48 -22.29
C PRO A 1017 4.33 -15.57 -21.07
N ASN A 1018 4.60 -14.28 -21.28
CA ASN A 1018 5.10 -13.41 -20.23
C ASN A 1018 4.02 -13.08 -19.18
N LEU A 1019 4.34 -13.26 -17.90
CA LEU A 1019 3.40 -13.09 -16.80
C LEU A 1019 2.94 -11.63 -16.65
N GLY A 1020 3.85 -10.66 -16.80
CA GLY A 1020 3.54 -9.24 -16.71
C GLY A 1020 2.62 -8.76 -17.83
N PHE A 1021 2.89 -9.17 -19.08
CA PHE A 1021 2.03 -8.88 -20.23
C PHE A 1021 0.60 -9.44 -20.02
N LEU A 1022 0.47 -10.69 -19.58
CA LEU A 1022 -0.85 -11.31 -19.33
C LEU A 1022 -1.60 -10.66 -18.16
N VAL A 1023 -0.91 -10.26 -17.08
CA VAL A 1023 -1.52 -9.54 -15.95
C VAL A 1023 -2.02 -8.17 -16.41
N GLU A 1024 -1.24 -7.42 -17.20
CA GLU A 1024 -1.67 -6.10 -17.67
C GLU A 1024 -2.79 -6.19 -18.72
N CYS A 1025 -2.79 -7.23 -19.57
CA CYS A 1025 -3.94 -7.57 -20.40
C CYS A 1025 -5.20 -7.82 -19.55
N LEU A 1026 -5.11 -8.59 -18.47
CA LEU A 1026 -6.25 -8.86 -17.58
C LEU A 1026 -6.75 -7.57 -16.89
N ASN A 1027 -5.83 -6.74 -16.39
CA ASN A 1027 -6.14 -5.45 -15.78
C ASN A 1027 -6.86 -4.53 -16.76
N SER A 1028 -6.30 -4.34 -17.96
CA SER A 1028 -6.89 -3.50 -19.01
C SER A 1028 -8.30 -3.96 -19.42
N ARG A 1029 -8.50 -5.26 -19.66
CA ARG A 1029 -9.82 -5.82 -20.00
C ARG A 1029 -10.83 -5.68 -18.86
N SER A 1030 -10.41 -5.92 -17.62
CA SER A 1030 -11.28 -5.78 -16.44
C SER A 1030 -11.64 -4.32 -16.16
N ASN A 1031 -10.67 -3.40 -16.32
CA ASN A 1031 -10.90 -1.95 -16.23
C ASN A 1031 -11.85 -1.45 -17.31
N GLY A 1032 -11.82 -2.02 -18.52
CA GLY A 1032 -12.85 -1.81 -19.54
C GLY A 1032 -14.24 -2.20 -19.06
N ILE A 1033 -14.40 -3.41 -18.49
CA ILE A 1033 -15.69 -3.87 -17.92
C ILE A 1033 -16.15 -2.96 -16.77
N PHE A 1034 -15.26 -2.55 -15.85
CA PHE A 1034 -15.60 -1.62 -14.77
C PHE A 1034 -16.07 -0.27 -15.32
N LYS A 1035 -15.39 0.25 -16.36
CA LYS A 1035 -15.73 1.51 -17.00
C LYS A 1035 -17.07 1.45 -17.73
N ASP A 1036 -17.38 0.39 -18.46
CA ASP A 1036 -18.64 0.27 -19.20
C ASP A 1036 -19.85 0.19 -18.23
N ILE A 1037 -19.69 -0.51 -17.10
CA ILE A 1037 -20.66 -0.55 -16.00
C ILE A 1037 -20.83 0.84 -15.36
N ALA A 1038 -19.72 1.50 -15.04
CA ALA A 1038 -19.72 2.84 -14.50
C ALA A 1038 -20.40 3.83 -15.46
N GLU A 1039 -20.16 3.74 -16.78
CA GLU A 1039 -20.82 4.57 -17.79
C GLU A 1039 -22.32 4.29 -17.89
N ALA A 1040 -22.76 3.02 -17.84
CA ALA A 1040 -24.18 2.68 -17.83
C ALA A 1040 -24.91 3.29 -16.60
N GLN A 1041 -24.33 3.10 -15.41
CA GLN A 1041 -24.87 3.67 -14.17
C GLN A 1041 -24.81 5.21 -14.19
N LYS A 1042 -23.71 5.80 -14.68
CA LYS A 1042 -23.52 7.26 -14.83
C LYS A 1042 -24.57 7.91 -15.75
N ARG A 1043 -24.97 7.23 -16.83
CA ARG A 1043 -26.04 7.70 -17.74
C ARG A 1043 -27.43 7.70 -17.09
N SER A 1044 -27.62 6.96 -15.99
CA SER A 1044 -28.88 6.90 -15.25
C SER A 1044 -29.01 7.96 -14.15
N VAL A 1045 -27.89 8.49 -13.62
CA VAL A 1045 -27.87 9.57 -12.62
C VAL A 1045 -28.51 10.84 -13.18
N ARG A 1046 -29.37 11.50 -12.41
CA ARG A 1046 -30.02 12.76 -12.78
C ARG A 1046 -29.87 13.81 -11.69
N PHE A 1047 -30.03 15.07 -12.08
CA PHE A 1047 -30.17 16.18 -11.14
C PHE A 1047 -31.54 16.80 -11.36
N GLY A 1048 -32.33 16.92 -10.30
CA GLY A 1048 -33.64 17.54 -10.35
C GLY A 1048 -33.58 19.07 -10.28
N GLN A 1049 -34.72 19.70 -10.03
CA GLN A 1049 -34.84 21.15 -10.01
C GLN A 1049 -34.12 21.75 -8.77
N PRO A 1050 -33.28 22.80 -8.93
CA PRO A 1050 -32.60 23.44 -7.81
C PRO A 1050 -33.52 24.38 -7.03
N THR A 1051 -33.52 24.26 -5.70
CA THR A 1051 -34.13 25.24 -4.78
C THR A 1051 -33.06 26.20 -4.29
N LYS A 1052 -33.18 27.48 -4.66
CA LYS A 1052 -32.28 28.55 -4.19
C LYS A 1052 -32.72 29.06 -2.81
N ILE A 1053 -31.84 28.90 -1.82
CA ILE A 1053 -31.98 29.43 -0.46
C ILE A 1053 -31.11 30.70 -0.36
N ALA A 1054 -31.74 31.83 -0.05
CA ALA A 1054 -31.06 33.12 0.09
C ALA A 1054 -31.41 33.80 1.42
N LEU A 1055 -30.39 34.27 2.15
CA LEU A 1055 -30.52 35.10 3.35
C LEU A 1055 -30.21 36.57 3.06
N ALA A 1056 -30.61 37.46 3.98
CA ALA A 1056 -30.42 38.92 3.86
C ALA A 1056 -28.97 39.39 4.13
N SER A 1057 -28.11 38.51 4.66
CA SER A 1057 -26.66 38.70 4.75
C SER A 1057 -25.97 37.35 4.50
N LYS A 1058 -24.63 37.33 4.56
CA LYS A 1058 -23.80 36.14 4.42
C LYS A 1058 -24.23 35.02 5.37
N ILE A 1059 -24.29 33.78 4.88
CA ILE A 1059 -24.65 32.61 5.70
C ILE A 1059 -23.46 32.27 6.62
N ALA A 1060 -23.68 32.29 7.93
CA ALA A 1060 -22.66 32.12 8.96
C ALA A 1060 -22.54 30.68 9.46
N ARG A 1061 -23.68 29.98 9.58
CA ARG A 1061 -23.79 28.54 9.87
C ARG A 1061 -24.86 27.94 8.98
N LEU A 1062 -24.66 26.68 8.60
CA LEU A 1062 -25.55 25.87 7.78
C LEU A 1062 -25.44 24.42 8.24
N ASP A 1063 -26.58 23.74 8.39
CA ASP A 1063 -26.63 22.28 8.59
C ASP A 1063 -27.90 21.72 7.94
N SER A 1064 -27.93 20.42 7.62
CA SER A 1064 -29.08 19.81 6.92
C SER A 1064 -29.20 18.31 7.13
N THR A 1065 -30.43 17.83 7.30
CA THR A 1065 -30.79 16.40 7.42
C THR A 1065 -31.97 16.04 6.50
N MET A 1066 -32.23 14.75 6.31
CA MET A 1066 -33.25 14.23 5.40
C MET A 1066 -33.99 13.03 5.99
N CYS A 1067 -35.32 13.05 5.88
CA CYS A 1067 -36.23 12.06 6.46
C CYS A 1067 -37.08 11.41 5.35
N SER A 1068 -37.61 10.20 5.59
CA SER A 1068 -38.71 9.65 4.80
C SER A 1068 -40.08 10.17 5.27
N VAL A 1069 -41.00 10.27 4.32
CA VAL A 1069 -42.44 10.54 4.54
C VAL A 1069 -43.21 9.63 3.60
N GLU A 1070 -44.16 8.85 4.11
CA GLU A 1070 -45.04 8.06 3.26
C GLU A 1070 -46.00 8.96 2.47
N THR A 1071 -46.14 8.70 1.17
CA THR A 1071 -47.08 9.40 0.27
C THR A 1071 -47.90 8.39 -0.52
N GLU A 1072 -49.05 8.80 -1.05
CA GLU A 1072 -50.00 7.94 -1.78
C GLU A 1072 -49.37 7.18 -2.97
N ASN A 1073 -48.25 7.67 -3.52
CA ASN A 1073 -47.54 7.10 -4.67
C ASN A 1073 -46.14 6.53 -4.34
N GLY A 1074 -45.74 6.44 -3.06
CA GLY A 1074 -44.43 5.95 -2.65
C GLY A 1074 -43.79 6.73 -1.49
N VAL A 1075 -42.51 6.50 -1.22
CA VAL A 1075 -41.76 7.22 -0.18
C VAL A 1075 -41.26 8.56 -0.72
N GLY A 1076 -41.75 9.67 -0.15
CA GLY A 1076 -41.25 11.02 -0.40
C GLY A 1076 -40.12 11.40 0.56
N GLY A 1077 -39.26 12.32 0.14
CA GLY A 1077 -38.20 12.89 0.97
C GLY A 1077 -38.62 14.21 1.63
N LEU A 1078 -38.19 14.42 2.87
CA LEU A 1078 -38.30 15.69 3.57
C LEU A 1078 -36.91 16.15 4.03
N THR A 1079 -36.33 17.12 3.34
CA THR A 1079 -35.05 17.73 3.72
C THR A 1079 -35.32 18.95 4.63
N PHE A 1080 -34.71 18.94 5.81
CA PHE A 1080 -34.61 20.11 6.67
C PHE A 1080 -33.23 20.75 6.50
N THR A 1081 -33.19 22.07 6.33
CA THR A 1081 -31.95 22.85 6.25
C THR A 1081 -32.04 24.03 7.21
N ALA A 1082 -31.12 24.11 8.18
CA ALA A 1082 -31.08 25.17 9.18
C ALA A 1082 -29.91 26.12 8.88
N ALA A 1083 -30.16 27.43 8.89
CA ALA A 1083 -29.17 28.45 8.54
C ALA A 1083 -29.24 29.67 9.46
N THR A 1084 -28.08 30.31 9.70
CA THR A 1084 -27.98 31.59 10.43
C THR A 1084 -27.26 32.65 9.60
N ALA A 1085 -27.56 33.91 9.87
CA ALA A 1085 -27.10 35.07 9.11
C ALA A 1085 -25.99 35.83 9.85
N GLU A 1086 -24.91 36.17 9.17
CA GLU A 1086 -23.79 36.92 9.73
C GLU A 1086 -24.24 38.33 10.16
N GLY A 1087 -23.85 38.73 11.38
CA GLY A 1087 -24.34 39.93 12.04
C GLY A 1087 -25.72 39.80 12.72
N ARG A 1088 -26.40 38.65 12.61
CA ARG A 1088 -27.70 38.38 13.23
C ARG A 1088 -27.68 37.17 14.15
N ASP A 1089 -26.80 37.23 15.13
CA ASP A 1089 -26.41 36.19 16.10
C ASP A 1089 -27.55 35.51 16.92
N ARG A 1090 -28.81 35.94 16.76
CA ARG A 1090 -30.00 35.36 17.43
C ARG A 1090 -31.04 34.78 16.48
N GLU A 1091 -30.91 35.03 15.17
CA GLU A 1091 -31.89 34.60 14.17
C GLU A 1091 -31.51 33.23 13.58
N LEU A 1092 -32.49 32.34 13.53
CA LEU A 1092 -32.38 30.98 12.98
C LEU A 1092 -33.48 30.79 11.92
N TYR A 1093 -33.07 30.43 10.71
CA TYR A 1093 -33.98 30.11 9.61
C TYR A 1093 -33.99 28.61 9.37
N ILE A 1094 -35.17 27.99 9.39
CA ILE A 1094 -35.35 26.56 9.13
C ILE A 1094 -36.18 26.40 7.86
N PHE A 1095 -35.56 25.88 6.81
CA PHE A 1095 -36.19 25.53 5.55
C PHE A 1095 -36.59 24.06 5.57
N ARG A 1096 -37.81 23.75 5.14
CA ARG A 1096 -38.36 22.41 5.04
C ARG A 1096 -38.78 22.18 3.59
N THR A 1097 -38.02 21.38 2.86
CA THR A 1097 -38.23 21.06 1.45
C THR A 1097 -38.75 19.65 1.33
N SER A 1098 -39.99 19.50 0.85
CA SER A 1098 -40.55 18.20 0.47
C SER A 1098 -40.18 17.90 -0.98
N ILE A 1099 -39.77 16.67 -1.25
CA ILE A 1099 -39.33 16.17 -2.55
C ILE A 1099 -40.11 14.88 -2.82
N GLN A 1100 -41.07 14.93 -3.74
CA GLN A 1100 -41.84 13.73 -4.12
C GLN A 1100 -40.99 12.85 -5.03
N VAL A 1101 -40.64 11.63 -4.61
CA VAL A 1101 -39.81 10.69 -5.40
C VAL A 1101 -40.70 9.62 -6.02
N ILE A 1102 -40.60 9.44 -7.34
CA ILE A 1102 -41.37 8.44 -8.11
C ILE A 1102 -40.38 7.58 -8.88
N SER A 1103 -40.37 6.27 -8.64
CA SER A 1103 -39.43 5.31 -9.24
C SER A 1103 -37.95 5.72 -9.14
N GLY A 1104 -37.56 6.41 -8.06
CA GLY A 1104 -36.20 6.90 -7.82
C GLY A 1104 -35.81 8.17 -8.56
N ILE A 1105 -36.79 8.92 -9.09
CA ILE A 1105 -36.60 10.23 -9.72
C ILE A 1105 -37.37 11.29 -8.91
N SER A 1106 -36.73 12.42 -8.62
CA SER A 1106 -37.35 13.57 -7.97
C SER A 1106 -38.36 14.26 -8.90
N SER A 1107 -39.53 14.56 -8.35
CA SER A 1107 -40.61 15.26 -9.03
C SER A 1107 -40.93 16.55 -8.28
N ASN A 1108 -42.17 16.79 -7.85
CA ASN A 1108 -42.58 18.06 -7.24
C ASN A 1108 -41.72 18.41 -6.01
N ILE A 1109 -41.21 19.65 -5.97
CA ILE A 1109 -40.37 20.18 -4.88
C ILE A 1109 -41.07 21.39 -4.26
N ASP A 1110 -41.52 21.25 -3.02
CA ASP A 1110 -42.20 22.30 -2.26
C ASP A 1110 -41.40 22.70 -1.02
N THR A 1111 -40.95 23.95 -0.97
CA THR A 1111 -40.18 24.49 0.17
C THR A 1111 -41.04 25.42 1.02
N ALA A 1112 -41.08 25.15 2.33
CA ALA A 1112 -41.54 26.07 3.36
C ALA A 1112 -40.37 26.60 4.19
N ALA A 1113 -40.55 27.74 4.85
CA ALA A 1113 -39.58 28.35 5.75
C ALA A 1113 -40.24 28.74 7.08
N CYS A 1114 -39.47 28.62 8.16
CA CYS A 1114 -39.78 29.11 9.50
C CYS A 1114 -38.61 30.02 9.96
N ALA A 1115 -38.90 31.09 10.70
CA ALA A 1115 -37.89 31.98 11.26
C ALA A 1115 -38.09 32.12 12.77
N LEU A 1116 -37.03 31.80 13.51
CA LEU A 1116 -37.00 31.75 14.96
C LEU A 1116 -35.98 32.76 15.50
N SER A 1117 -36.25 33.31 16.68
CA SER A 1117 -35.31 34.14 17.44
C SER A 1117 -35.05 33.51 18.82
N LEU A 1118 -33.79 33.51 19.23
CA LEU A 1118 -33.47 33.39 20.66
C LEU A 1118 -33.92 34.64 21.42
N ASP A 1119 -34.47 34.43 22.62
CA ASP A 1119 -34.79 35.50 23.57
C ASP A 1119 -33.49 36.11 24.16
N GLU A 1120 -32.53 35.26 24.55
CA GLU A 1120 -31.23 35.65 25.09
C GLU A 1120 -30.07 34.78 24.54
N GLY A 1121 -28.85 35.33 24.57
CA GLY A 1121 -27.63 34.66 24.11
C GLY A 1121 -27.25 34.96 22.65
N LYS A 1122 -26.32 34.15 22.13
CA LYS A 1122 -25.83 34.12 20.74
C LYS A 1122 -25.73 32.65 20.28
N ILE A 1123 -26.20 32.35 19.07
CA ILE A 1123 -25.97 31.06 18.40
C ILE A 1123 -24.49 30.96 18.00
N VAL A 1124 -23.82 29.87 18.39
CA VAL A 1124 -22.43 29.55 18.04
C VAL A 1124 -22.38 28.53 16.90
N GLU A 1125 -23.18 27.47 17.02
CA GLU A 1125 -23.37 26.43 15.99
C GLU A 1125 -24.76 25.79 16.07
N VAL A 1126 -25.14 25.13 14.98
CA VAL A 1126 -26.44 24.53 14.70
C VAL A 1126 -26.17 23.13 14.11
N LYS A 1127 -26.75 22.08 14.68
CA LYS A 1127 -26.65 20.69 14.17
C LYS A 1127 -27.95 19.95 14.30
N PHE A 1128 -28.34 19.16 13.30
CA PHE A 1128 -29.40 18.18 13.47
C PHE A 1128 -28.87 16.98 14.28
N LEU A 1129 -29.60 16.58 15.32
CA LEU A 1129 -29.37 15.29 16.00
C LEU A 1129 -29.92 14.15 15.14
N ASN A 1130 -31.17 14.32 14.68
CA ASN A 1130 -31.90 13.37 13.85
C ASN A 1130 -32.95 14.13 13.00
N GLY A 1131 -33.87 13.42 12.35
CA GLY A 1131 -34.95 14.02 11.55
C GLY A 1131 -35.99 14.85 12.33
N ASP A 1132 -36.02 14.72 13.66
CA ASP A 1132 -37.01 15.38 14.52
C ASP A 1132 -36.42 16.52 15.35
N THR A 1133 -35.13 16.44 15.69
CA THR A 1133 -34.51 17.29 16.72
C THR A 1133 -33.33 18.06 16.15
N LEU A 1134 -33.43 19.39 16.17
CA LEU A 1134 -32.33 20.31 15.94
C LEU A 1134 -31.70 20.71 17.28
N VAL A 1135 -30.37 20.78 17.31
CA VAL A 1135 -29.54 21.14 18.46
C VAL A 1135 -28.82 22.46 18.18
N LEU A 1136 -28.89 23.39 19.12
CA LEU A 1136 -28.20 24.68 19.06
C LEU A 1136 -27.18 24.77 20.19
N LEU A 1137 -25.94 25.13 19.85
CA LEU A 1137 -24.96 25.61 20.84
C LEU A 1137 -25.15 27.12 21.01
N VAL A 1138 -25.52 27.56 22.20
CA VAL A 1138 -25.79 28.96 22.53
C VAL A 1138 -24.83 29.43 23.62
N SER A 1139 -24.25 30.62 23.45
CA SER A 1139 -23.47 31.29 24.50
C SER A 1139 -24.20 32.49 25.08
N LYS A 1140 -24.19 32.62 26.41
CA LYS A 1140 -24.76 33.72 27.18
C LYS A 1140 -23.75 34.14 28.23
N GLN A 1141 -23.22 35.36 28.12
CA GLN A 1141 -22.24 35.92 29.07
C GLN A 1141 -21.04 34.98 29.36
N ALA A 1142 -20.48 34.39 28.29
CA ALA A 1142 -19.42 33.37 28.30
C ALA A 1142 -19.78 31.99 28.89
N GLN A 1143 -20.92 31.83 29.57
CA GLN A 1143 -21.51 30.50 29.82
C GLN A 1143 -22.04 29.91 28.50
N ALA A 1144 -22.01 28.59 28.37
CA ALA A 1144 -22.51 27.87 27.20
C ALA A 1144 -23.65 26.90 27.58
N SER A 1145 -24.63 26.77 26.69
CA SER A 1145 -25.81 25.92 26.88
C SER A 1145 -26.21 25.27 25.56
N ILE A 1146 -26.79 24.08 25.65
CA ILE A 1146 -27.32 23.31 24.52
C ILE A 1146 -28.85 23.40 24.56
N PHE A 1147 -29.47 23.82 23.46
CA PHE A 1147 -30.93 23.88 23.31
C PHE A 1147 -31.39 22.88 22.24
N THR A 1148 -32.46 22.13 22.52
CA THR A 1148 -33.12 21.25 21.53
C THR A 1148 -34.42 21.87 21.01
N ILE A 1149 -34.69 21.69 19.72
CA ILE A 1149 -35.89 22.19 19.02
C ILE A 1149 -36.50 21.03 18.22
N PRO A 1150 -37.77 20.65 18.47
CA PRO A 1150 -38.47 19.65 17.66
C PRO A 1150 -38.91 20.26 16.32
N VAL A 1151 -38.16 20.01 15.24
CA VAL A 1151 -38.40 20.64 13.92
C VAL A 1151 -39.65 20.12 13.21
N GLN A 1152 -40.19 18.98 13.62
CA GLN A 1152 -41.46 18.46 13.11
C GLN A 1152 -42.69 18.92 13.93
N SER A 1153 -42.52 19.67 15.03
CA SER A 1153 -43.64 20.11 15.87
C SER A 1153 -44.65 20.96 15.10
N HIS A 1154 -45.93 20.64 15.25
CA HIS A 1154 -47.05 21.41 14.68
C HIS A 1154 -47.13 22.85 15.20
N ALA A 1155 -46.40 23.19 16.27
CA ALA A 1155 -46.29 24.56 16.77
C ALA A 1155 -45.40 25.48 15.91
N LEU A 1156 -44.59 24.92 14.99
CA LEU A 1156 -43.69 25.71 14.14
C LEU A 1156 -44.41 26.32 12.92
N PRO A 1157 -44.41 27.65 12.74
CA PRO A 1157 -45.15 28.33 11.67
C PRO A 1157 -44.42 28.28 10.32
N TYR A 1158 -44.40 27.08 9.71
CA TYR A 1158 -43.87 26.89 8.35
C TYR A 1158 -44.74 27.57 7.29
N ALA A 1159 -44.25 28.68 6.72
CA ALA A 1159 -44.89 29.40 5.62
C ALA A 1159 -44.28 29.01 4.26
N PRO A 1160 -45.04 28.98 3.15
CA PRO A 1160 -44.51 28.64 1.83
C PRO A 1160 -43.44 29.66 1.39
N TYR A 1161 -42.24 29.18 1.04
CA TYR A 1161 -41.10 30.02 0.73
C TYR A 1161 -41.16 30.56 -0.71
N ARG A 1162 -40.67 31.80 -0.89
CA ARG A 1162 -40.37 32.40 -2.19
C ARG A 1162 -39.11 33.22 -2.08
N GLU A 1163 -38.31 33.27 -3.14
CA GLU A 1163 -37.07 34.04 -3.15
C GLU A 1163 -37.28 35.50 -2.69
N GLY A 1164 -36.43 35.95 -1.76
CA GLY A 1164 -36.49 37.31 -1.20
C GLY A 1164 -37.60 37.55 -0.16
N ASN A 1165 -38.54 36.62 0.04
CA ASN A 1165 -39.64 36.76 1.00
C ASN A 1165 -39.48 35.78 2.18
N LEU A 1166 -38.58 36.11 3.11
CA LEU A 1166 -38.38 35.35 4.35
C LEU A 1166 -39.45 35.69 5.40
N PRO A 1167 -39.91 34.73 6.20
CA PRO A 1167 -40.77 35.01 7.35
C PRO A 1167 -40.03 35.82 8.44
N ASN A 1168 -40.79 36.62 9.20
CA ASN A 1168 -40.24 37.40 10.30
C ASN A 1168 -39.84 36.49 11.48
N PRO A 1169 -38.68 36.69 12.13
CA PRO A 1169 -38.27 35.89 13.29
C PRO A 1169 -39.27 35.97 14.45
N THR A 1170 -39.67 34.82 14.98
CA THR A 1170 -40.57 34.70 16.14
C THR A 1170 -39.83 34.11 17.35
N PRO A 1171 -39.98 34.66 18.58
CA PRO A 1171 -39.24 34.17 19.74
C PRO A 1171 -39.60 32.74 20.14
N ILE A 1172 -38.58 31.92 20.38
CA ILE A 1172 -38.72 30.47 20.63
C ILE A 1172 -39.57 30.19 21.89
N ALA A 1173 -39.37 30.95 22.97
CA ALA A 1173 -40.13 30.78 24.22
C ALA A 1173 -41.64 31.06 24.08
N ILE A 1174 -42.07 31.78 23.03
CA ILE A 1174 -43.48 32.08 22.76
C ILE A 1174 -44.15 30.93 22.00
N LEU A 1175 -43.41 30.24 21.13
CA LEU A 1175 -43.91 29.16 20.28
C LEU A 1175 -43.90 27.80 20.99
N LEU A 1176 -42.74 27.34 21.43
CA LEU A 1176 -42.48 25.94 21.82
C LEU A 1176 -42.58 25.74 23.34
N LYS A 1177 -43.72 26.14 23.92
CA LYS A 1177 -43.97 26.25 25.37
C LYS A 1177 -43.84 24.92 26.13
N GLY A 1178 -42.61 24.56 26.49
CA GLY A 1178 -42.27 23.32 27.20
C GLY A 1178 -41.83 22.17 26.29
N GLU A 1179 -41.75 22.35 24.98
CA GLU A 1179 -41.29 21.32 24.03
C GLU A 1179 -39.76 21.36 23.80
N CYS A 1180 -39.11 22.50 24.07
CA CYS A 1180 -37.65 22.63 24.02
C CYS A 1180 -36.99 22.23 25.34
N VAL A 1181 -35.92 21.42 25.28
CA VAL A 1181 -35.07 21.12 26.44
C VAL A 1181 -33.83 22.00 26.40
N THR A 1182 -33.41 22.51 27.56
CA THR A 1182 -32.20 23.34 27.70
C THR A 1182 -31.25 22.68 28.71
N TYR A 1183 -30.04 22.36 28.25
CA TYR A 1183 -28.98 21.79 29.07
C TYR A 1183 -27.91 22.86 29.29
N THR A 1184 -27.74 23.32 30.53
CA THR A 1184 -26.65 24.23 30.91
C THR A 1184 -25.37 23.42 31.12
N LEU A 1185 -24.28 23.80 30.45
CA LEU A 1185 -23.00 23.11 30.60
C LEU A 1185 -22.31 23.52 31.91
N PRO A 1186 -21.54 22.63 32.57
CA PRO A 1186 -20.76 22.99 33.75
C PRO A 1186 -19.79 24.14 33.44
N GLU A 1187 -19.70 25.11 34.34
CA GLU A 1187 -18.78 26.25 34.19
C GLU A 1187 -17.32 25.80 34.30
N ASP A 1188 -16.57 25.99 33.22
CA ASP A 1188 -15.12 25.80 33.17
C ASP A 1188 -14.48 27.00 32.45
N PRO A 1189 -13.77 27.89 33.16
CA PRO A 1189 -13.16 29.07 32.57
C PRO A 1189 -12.01 28.76 31.60
N SER A 1190 -11.53 27.50 31.54
CA SER A 1190 -10.52 27.06 30.57
C SER A 1190 -11.10 26.53 29.25
N PHE A 1191 -12.42 26.32 29.17
CA PHE A 1191 -13.07 25.66 28.03
C PHE A 1191 -14.22 26.49 27.44
N THR A 1192 -13.92 27.30 26.42
CA THR A 1192 -14.95 27.94 25.58
C THR A 1192 -15.25 27.06 24.37
N PRO A 1193 -16.46 26.49 24.22
CA PRO A 1193 -16.79 25.68 23.05
C PRO A 1193 -17.01 26.58 21.81
N ILE A 1194 -16.31 26.27 20.72
CA ILE A 1194 -16.42 26.98 19.43
C ILE A 1194 -17.09 26.16 18.32
N GLN A 1195 -17.10 24.83 18.47
CA GLN A 1195 -17.67 23.90 17.51
C GLN A 1195 -18.39 22.76 18.25
N MET A 1196 -19.42 22.21 17.62
CA MET A 1196 -20.29 21.15 18.10
C MET A 1196 -20.49 20.08 17.01
N ASP A 1197 -20.28 18.82 17.37
CA ASP A 1197 -20.76 17.67 16.61
C ASP A 1197 -21.74 16.85 17.46
N VAL A 1198 -22.66 16.13 16.82
CA VAL A 1198 -23.79 15.47 17.47
C VAL A 1198 -23.96 14.07 16.90
N HIS A 1199 -24.25 13.11 17.77
CA HIS A 1199 -24.45 11.72 17.38
C HIS A 1199 -25.71 11.15 18.04
N GLU A 1200 -26.49 10.42 17.25
CA GLU A 1200 -27.62 9.62 17.72
C GLU A 1200 -27.18 8.51 18.70
N ALA A 1201 -28.14 7.91 19.38
CA ALA A 1201 -27.94 6.68 20.14
C ALA A 1201 -27.67 5.52 19.18
N ALA A 1202 -26.79 4.59 19.56
CA ALA A 1202 -26.40 3.48 18.69
C ALA A 1202 -26.06 2.23 19.51
N ASP A 1203 -26.77 1.14 19.25
CA ASP A 1203 -26.59 -0.15 19.94
C ASP A 1203 -25.46 -1.00 19.33
N ALA A 1204 -24.88 -0.55 18.22
CA ALA A 1204 -23.89 -1.28 17.41
C ALA A 1204 -22.56 -1.62 18.13
N ARG A 1205 -22.33 -1.07 19.34
CA ARG A 1205 -21.23 -1.44 20.24
C ARG A 1205 -21.71 -1.53 21.70
N GLY A 1206 -22.92 -2.06 21.90
CA GLY A 1206 -23.68 -1.93 23.15
C GLY A 1206 -24.46 -0.62 23.20
N GLU A 1207 -25.28 -0.39 24.24
CA GLU A 1207 -26.14 0.80 24.38
C GLU A 1207 -25.33 2.11 24.52
N VAL A 1208 -24.89 2.71 23.40
CA VAL A 1208 -24.25 4.03 23.41
C VAL A 1208 -25.33 5.11 23.33
N PRO A 1209 -25.49 5.98 24.35
CA PRO A 1209 -26.51 7.03 24.31
C PRO A 1209 -26.19 8.11 23.27
N ALA A 1210 -27.25 8.84 22.86
CA ALA A 1210 -27.11 10.04 22.07
C ALA A 1210 -26.24 11.07 22.81
N ARG A 1211 -25.36 11.76 22.07
CA ARG A 1211 -24.27 12.54 22.66
C ARG A 1211 -23.90 13.77 21.83
N VAL A 1212 -23.33 14.76 22.52
CA VAL A 1212 -22.79 15.99 21.94
C VAL A 1212 -21.30 16.07 22.23
N CYS A 1213 -20.51 16.28 21.18
CA CYS A 1213 -19.08 16.49 21.24
C CYS A 1213 -18.81 17.99 21.03
N LEU A 1214 -18.18 18.65 21.99
CA LEU A 1214 -17.83 20.07 21.94
C LEU A 1214 -16.32 20.25 21.81
N PHE A 1215 -15.88 21.17 20.94
CA PHE A 1215 -14.48 21.46 20.69
C PHE A 1215 -14.10 22.86 21.22
N GLY A 1216 -12.97 22.95 21.91
CA GLY A 1216 -12.50 24.15 22.59
C GLY A 1216 -11.91 25.20 21.66
N SER A 1217 -11.95 26.47 22.08
CA SER A 1217 -11.35 27.62 21.39
C SER A 1217 -9.85 27.47 21.11
N ASN A 1218 -9.14 26.69 21.93
CA ASN A 1218 -7.73 26.34 21.77
C ASN A 1218 -7.44 25.33 20.63
N ARG A 1219 -8.48 24.74 20.02
CA ARG A 1219 -8.40 23.66 19.02
C ARG A 1219 -7.59 22.43 19.47
N SER A 1220 -7.48 22.18 20.77
CA SER A 1220 -6.71 21.05 21.33
C SER A 1220 -7.42 20.31 22.46
N SER A 1221 -8.44 20.89 23.09
CA SER A 1221 -9.33 20.16 24.02
C SER A 1221 -10.72 19.95 23.43
N TYR A 1222 -11.32 18.81 23.75
CA TYR A 1222 -12.72 18.49 23.46
C TYR A 1222 -13.39 17.90 24.70
N LYS A 1223 -14.73 17.97 24.75
CA LYS A 1223 -15.55 17.36 25.81
C LYS A 1223 -16.75 16.65 25.18
N VAL A 1224 -17.16 15.54 25.78
CA VAL A 1224 -18.31 14.74 25.32
C VAL A 1224 -19.35 14.68 26.43
N PHE A 1225 -20.61 14.91 26.09
CA PHE A 1225 -21.76 14.88 26.99
C PHE A 1225 -22.83 13.96 26.42
N SER A 1226 -23.45 13.11 27.24
CA SER A 1226 -24.63 12.32 26.85
C SER A 1226 -25.92 13.09 27.13
N PHE A 1227 -26.93 12.92 26.29
CA PHE A 1227 -28.30 13.29 26.65
C PHE A 1227 -28.87 12.27 27.66
N ASP A 1228 -29.69 12.73 28.61
CA ASP A 1228 -30.36 11.85 29.57
C ASP A 1228 -31.32 10.87 28.88
N LYS A 1229 -31.32 9.60 29.30
CA LYS A 1229 -32.34 8.63 28.86
C LYS A 1229 -33.74 9.12 29.29
N PRO A 1230 -34.75 9.09 28.41
CA PRO A 1230 -36.13 9.40 28.81
C PRO A 1230 -36.59 8.39 29.87
N LYS A 1231 -37.08 8.90 31.00
CA LYS A 1231 -37.64 8.06 32.06
C LYS A 1231 -38.96 7.45 31.59
N HIS A 1232 -38.91 6.20 31.14
CA HIS A 1232 -40.13 5.38 31.05
C HIS A 1232 -40.80 5.32 32.43
N ALA A 1233 -42.12 5.49 32.45
CA ALA A 1233 -42.88 5.55 33.69
C ALA A 1233 -43.11 4.15 34.26
N ASP A 1234 -42.23 3.70 35.16
CA ASP A 1234 -42.41 2.47 35.93
C ASP A 1234 -43.77 2.46 36.63
N THR A 1235 -44.69 1.69 36.06
CA THR A 1235 -46.06 1.52 36.57
C THR A 1235 -46.30 0.03 36.81
N GLN A 1236 -45.58 -0.53 37.77
CA GLN A 1236 -45.95 -1.81 38.39
C GLN A 1236 -46.30 -1.58 39.86
N PRO A 1237 -47.38 -2.22 40.39
CA PRO A 1237 -47.80 -2.04 41.76
C PRO A 1237 -46.87 -2.78 42.73
N ALA A 1238 -46.70 -2.24 43.92
CA ALA A 1238 -45.93 -2.90 44.98
C ALA A 1238 -46.68 -4.12 45.52
N GLU A 1239 -46.23 -5.33 45.16
CA GLU A 1239 -46.62 -6.54 45.89
C GLU A 1239 -45.84 -6.65 47.21
N ALA A 1240 -46.54 -7.09 48.27
CA ALA A 1240 -45.98 -7.19 49.60
C ALA A 1240 -45.29 -8.54 49.81
N ALA A 1241 -44.09 -8.52 50.41
CA ALA A 1241 -43.36 -9.73 50.75
C ALA A 1241 -44.03 -10.53 51.88
N PRO A 1242 -44.22 -11.85 51.74
CA PRO A 1242 -44.37 -12.77 52.85
C PRO A 1242 -43.00 -13.26 53.35
N SER A 1243 -42.84 -13.39 54.66
CA SER A 1243 -41.64 -13.93 55.29
C SER A 1243 -41.59 -15.45 55.28
N VAL A 1244 -40.42 -16.03 55.01
CA VAL A 1244 -39.66 -16.95 55.91
C VAL A 1244 -38.21 -17.01 55.44
#